data_AF-A0A8C4PZX5-F1
#
_entry.id   AF-A0A8C4PZX5-F1
#
_cell.length_a   1.000
_cell.length_b   1.000
_cell.length_c   1.000
_cell.angle_alpha   90.00
_cell.angle_beta   90.00
_cell.angle_gamma   90.00
#
_symmetry.space_group_name_H-M   'P 1'
#
loop_
_entity.id
_entity.type
_entity.pdbx_description
1 polymer ?
#
loop_
_entity_poly.entity_id
_entity_poly.type
_entity_poly.pdbx_seq_one_letter_code
_entity_poly.pdbx_strand_id
1 'polypeptide(L)'
;MASWEEIQRLAADFQLAQLGSATHRLAERNCVELLGLLTASGRIQLLHSVDGRDVITPAALAAEILDTLAAHGGRLELPELQKLLAVDLSHITTRVTELCRRRDDLQLVAGQLMNDVYMDRLADEVWDRLSVTGRVSTGELCRTYSLPRDFVVKELWSHLVANHGVQLTPDGEGFVTGAFAARQRAKARGVLSALTRSTLISNLVSRHNLDEDLFTSVMNELVMSSRLAGTISSSQRQLVRYTPNIFSQCQAAWVDSCLHLNGYLDYEDLRKAGVADPEGFLHRRYLHPPLTPLISGCLGDVFWSRADAEIEESLSSDSWIDVLNVLPPSFTEQDTSLFLRHWMQRVATNCGVKCSAAKRGVQASCPNPSDCSSSAVTTPLPSYVVILDRYIVSQKFLTRCLNAMRPSIVHRVRQASMTGPSIVYSENDFHAEKQANSQLLVSHTRTNEMGEHLSKKDQRRKKAQEGPMSSGKGSGGGGGGGRGVREVRTRKAKRKVALKVGESVEKDTEDDGSRSNVITNEEVIATLLADIPGLDDYEEFVAAIAEELTHPLAHCYEDEMTAFRATICRPAVPSSEDKEDTIDVAEELTNAYTALRAFDQSASAFDDDIYSHISRHLLRTLGNEATALLFAAMGPGGRGSQLLSTDARFGQLACLPKDLHGPLTRLNNAVGGKSVTEYLICLDEAAQACGYRMHKIDHKREKLIWLRHEETLREQLSSCDSPPEALRLAVTLLAAQFSKGPISVPPRAIPRLLADVVVSLGESERALLFRYRELVTQQLNAEQGRAASQVEVYEELGQLLPALKALALCSPGFSGDADRAKV
;
A
#
# COMPACT_ATOMS: atom_id res chain seq x y z
N MET A 1 21.09 70.31 -93.92
CA MET A 1 20.43 71.47 -93.30
C MET A 1 20.08 72.42 -94.42
N ALA A 2 18.79 72.62 -94.70
CA ALA A 2 18.36 73.60 -95.70
C ALA A 2 18.86 74.99 -95.30
N SER A 3 19.38 75.75 -96.26
CA SER A 3 19.92 77.08 -95.97
C SER A 3 18.81 78.03 -95.52
N TRP A 4 19.12 78.96 -94.63
CA TRP A 4 18.14 79.94 -94.13
C TRP A 4 17.49 80.74 -95.29
N GLU A 5 18.23 80.97 -96.37
CA GLU A 5 17.73 81.59 -97.60
C GLU A 5 16.72 80.70 -98.35
N GLU A 6 16.92 79.38 -98.41
CA GLU A 6 15.94 78.45 -98.98
C GLU A 6 14.65 78.40 -98.15
N ILE A 7 14.76 78.43 -96.83
CA ILE A 7 13.60 78.48 -95.93
C ILE A 7 12.83 79.79 -96.12
N GLN A 8 13.53 80.93 -96.24
CA GLN A 8 12.89 82.22 -96.52
C GLN A 8 12.25 82.28 -97.91
N ARG A 9 12.89 81.68 -98.92
CA ARG A 9 12.36 81.64 -100.28
C ARG A 9 11.13 80.73 -100.37
N LEU A 10 11.17 79.56 -99.72
CA LEU A 10 10.01 78.68 -99.58
C LEU A 10 8.88 79.34 -98.79
N ALA A 11 9.19 80.10 -97.74
CA ALA A 11 8.19 80.86 -96.99
C ALA A 11 7.56 81.99 -97.83
N ALA A 12 8.36 82.67 -98.65
CA ALA A 12 7.87 83.70 -99.57
C ALA A 12 7.03 83.10 -100.71
N ASP A 13 7.47 81.99 -101.29
CA ASP A 13 6.73 81.26 -102.32
C ASP A 13 5.42 80.67 -101.75
N PHE A 14 5.43 80.23 -100.49
CA PHE A 14 4.22 79.79 -99.78
C PHE A 14 3.27 80.96 -99.50
N GLN A 15 3.77 82.13 -99.09
CA GLN A 15 2.95 83.34 -98.95
C GLN A 15 2.36 83.79 -100.29
N LEU A 16 3.12 83.72 -101.38
CA LEU A 16 2.63 84.02 -102.73
C LEU A 16 1.58 83.00 -103.19
N ALA A 17 1.76 81.72 -102.89
CA ALA A 17 0.78 80.68 -103.18
C ALA A 17 -0.51 80.83 -102.34
N GLN A 18 -0.41 81.30 -101.09
CA GLN A 18 -1.57 81.60 -100.25
C GLN A 18 -2.32 82.87 -100.69
N LEU A 19 -1.62 83.87 -101.23
CA LEU A 19 -2.21 85.08 -101.81
C LEU A 19 -2.81 84.86 -103.20
N GLY A 20 -2.42 83.78 -103.89
CA GLY A 20 -3.08 83.29 -105.09
C GLY A 20 -4.49 82.81 -104.77
N SER A 21 -5.51 83.62 -105.08
CA SER A 21 -6.90 83.17 -105.00
C SER A 21 -7.12 82.03 -106.01
N ALA A 22 -7.24 80.80 -105.53
CA ALA A 22 -7.69 79.69 -106.37
C ALA A 22 -9.00 80.09 -107.08
N THR A 23 -9.04 79.93 -108.41
CA THR A 23 -10.11 80.44 -109.28
C THR A 23 -11.50 79.85 -109.03
N HIS A 24 -11.60 78.78 -108.22
CA HIS A 24 -12.87 78.31 -107.66
C HIS A 24 -12.68 77.86 -106.21
N ARG A 25 -13.04 78.73 -105.25
CA ARG A 25 -13.28 78.30 -103.86
C ARG A 25 -14.65 77.65 -103.80
N LEU A 26 -14.68 76.35 -103.52
CA LEU A 26 -15.92 75.68 -103.14
C LEU A 26 -16.38 76.26 -101.80
N ALA A 27 -17.67 76.59 -101.70
CA ALA A 27 -18.25 76.97 -100.41
C ALA A 27 -18.10 75.79 -99.44
N GLU A 28 -17.85 76.09 -98.15
CA GLU A 28 -17.65 75.08 -97.10
C GLU A 28 -18.75 74.01 -97.10
N ARG A 29 -20.01 74.44 -97.32
CA ARG A 29 -21.18 73.56 -97.46
C ARG A 29 -21.03 72.55 -98.62
N ASN A 30 -20.49 72.97 -99.76
CA ASN A 30 -20.27 72.10 -100.91
C ASN A 30 -19.11 71.14 -100.66
N CYS A 31 -18.07 71.57 -99.92
CA CYS A 31 -16.99 70.69 -99.49
C CYS A 31 -17.50 69.59 -98.57
N VAL A 32 -18.32 69.93 -97.57
CA VAL A 32 -18.93 68.96 -96.65
C VAL A 32 -19.84 67.98 -97.40
N GLU A 33 -20.64 68.45 -98.36
CA GLU A 33 -21.51 67.60 -99.18
C GLU A 33 -20.70 66.64 -100.07
N LEU A 34 -19.62 67.11 -100.70
CA LEU A 34 -18.71 66.27 -101.47
C LEU A 34 -17.99 65.24 -100.60
N LEU A 35 -17.54 65.60 -99.40
CA LEU A 35 -16.94 64.67 -98.44
C LEU A 35 -17.97 63.63 -97.97
N GLY A 36 -19.22 64.03 -97.76
CA GLY A 36 -20.34 63.13 -97.45
C GLY A 36 -20.61 62.13 -98.58
N LEU A 37 -20.65 62.59 -99.83
CA LEU A 37 -20.83 61.73 -101.01
C LEU A 37 -19.64 60.77 -101.21
N LEU A 38 -18.41 61.24 -100.99
CA LEU A 38 -17.20 60.41 -101.09
C LEU A 38 -17.16 59.34 -100.00
N THR A 39 -17.60 59.67 -98.78
CA THR A 39 -17.73 58.72 -97.67
C THR A 39 -18.84 57.70 -97.94
N ALA A 40 -20.00 58.13 -98.43
CA ALA A 40 -21.12 57.24 -98.80
C ALA A 40 -20.77 56.29 -99.95
N SER A 41 -19.90 56.73 -100.88
CA SER A 41 -19.38 55.90 -101.97
C SER A 41 -18.28 54.91 -101.54
N GLY A 42 -17.84 54.95 -100.26
CA GLY A 42 -16.81 54.07 -99.70
C GLY A 42 -15.39 54.34 -100.18
N ARG A 43 -15.16 55.42 -100.93
CA ARG A 43 -13.85 55.75 -101.53
C ARG A 43 -12.87 56.37 -100.54
N ILE A 44 -13.37 57.05 -99.51
CA ILE A 44 -12.56 57.67 -98.45
C ILE A 44 -13.25 57.41 -97.11
N GLN A 45 -12.47 56.98 -96.12
CA GLN A 45 -12.91 56.93 -94.73
C GLN A 45 -12.42 58.18 -94.02
N LEU A 46 -13.34 58.93 -93.43
CA LEU A 46 -13.08 60.22 -92.80
C LEU A 46 -13.60 60.16 -91.36
N LEU A 47 -12.76 60.61 -90.44
CA LEU A 47 -13.06 60.71 -89.02
C LEU A 47 -13.25 62.19 -88.67
N HIS A 48 -14.24 62.50 -87.84
CA HIS A 48 -14.50 63.88 -87.43
C HIS A 48 -13.87 64.13 -86.05
N SER A 49 -13.39 65.35 -85.84
CA SER A 49 -13.02 65.86 -84.52
C SER A 49 -14.26 65.99 -83.61
N VAL A 50 -14.04 66.06 -82.29
CA VAL A 50 -15.10 66.26 -81.27
C VAL A 50 -15.95 67.50 -81.57
N ASP A 51 -15.34 68.54 -82.18
CA ASP A 51 -16.02 69.78 -82.56
C ASP A 51 -16.72 69.70 -83.94
N GLY A 52 -16.56 68.59 -84.66
CA GLY A 52 -17.19 68.31 -85.96
C GLY A 52 -16.65 69.14 -87.14
N ARG A 53 -15.67 70.02 -86.91
CA ARG A 53 -15.12 70.94 -87.92
C ARG A 53 -13.93 70.35 -88.68
N ASP A 54 -13.06 69.64 -87.97
CA ASP A 54 -11.87 69.05 -88.56
C ASP A 54 -12.12 67.61 -88.97
N VAL A 55 -11.63 67.26 -90.16
CA VAL A 55 -11.81 65.94 -90.76
C VAL A 55 -10.45 65.31 -91.01
N ILE A 56 -10.20 64.15 -90.38
CA ILE A 56 -8.91 63.47 -90.37
C ILE A 56 -9.04 62.10 -91.05
N THR A 57 -8.08 61.75 -91.90
CA THR A 57 -8.02 60.39 -92.46
C THR A 57 -7.45 59.43 -91.42
N PRO A 58 -7.89 58.15 -91.38
CA PRO A 58 -7.34 57.18 -90.45
C PRO A 58 -5.80 57.07 -90.54
N ALA A 59 -5.22 57.22 -91.74
CA ALA A 59 -3.77 57.15 -91.94
C ALA A 59 -3.04 58.36 -91.31
N ALA A 60 -3.59 59.56 -91.46
CA ALA A 60 -3.09 60.76 -90.77
C ALA A 60 -3.24 60.64 -89.26
N LEU A 61 -4.38 60.15 -88.78
CA LEU A 61 -4.60 59.89 -87.35
C LEU A 61 -3.55 58.93 -86.77
N ALA A 62 -3.16 57.89 -87.52
CA ALA A 62 -2.11 56.97 -87.08
C ALA A 62 -0.73 57.64 -86.98
N ALA A 63 -0.38 58.53 -87.91
CA ALA A 63 0.87 59.30 -87.86
C ALA A 63 0.86 60.28 -86.68
N GLU A 64 -0.24 61.03 -86.51
CA GLU A 64 -0.39 61.98 -85.40
C GLU A 64 -0.35 61.30 -84.03
N ILE A 65 -0.95 60.10 -83.88
CA ILE A 65 -0.83 59.31 -82.64
C ILE A 65 0.63 58.97 -82.34
N LEU A 66 1.44 58.61 -83.35
CA LEU A 66 2.84 58.26 -83.16
C LEU A 66 3.71 59.49 -82.88
N ASP A 67 3.47 60.60 -83.58
CA ASP A 67 4.19 61.85 -83.39
C ASP A 67 3.89 62.45 -82.01
N THR A 68 2.62 62.43 -81.58
CA THR A 68 2.24 62.86 -80.22
C THR A 68 2.81 61.93 -79.15
N LEU A 69 2.85 60.61 -79.40
CA LEU A 69 3.50 59.65 -78.50
C LEU A 69 5.00 59.93 -78.34
N ALA A 70 5.70 60.15 -79.45
CA ALA A 70 7.12 60.48 -79.43
C ALA A 70 7.38 61.84 -78.74
N ALA A 71 6.53 62.84 -78.99
CA ALA A 71 6.65 64.17 -78.39
C ALA A 71 6.49 64.17 -76.86
N HIS A 72 5.65 63.27 -76.31
CA HIS A 72 5.41 63.14 -74.86
C HIS A 72 6.27 62.04 -74.21
N GLY A 73 7.39 61.68 -74.83
CA GLY A 73 8.38 60.80 -74.20
C GLY A 73 8.02 59.31 -74.21
N GLY A 74 7.01 58.90 -74.98
CA GLY A 74 6.73 57.50 -75.27
C GLY A 74 5.69 56.80 -74.40
N ARG A 75 5.07 57.49 -73.43
CA ARG A 75 3.95 56.99 -72.61
C ARG A 75 2.82 58.01 -72.56
N LEU A 76 1.61 57.62 -72.92
CA LEU A 76 0.43 58.49 -72.90
C LEU A 76 -0.85 57.71 -72.56
N GLU A 77 -1.72 58.32 -71.77
CA GLU A 77 -3.06 57.77 -71.53
C GLU A 77 -3.99 58.07 -72.70
N LEU A 78 -4.87 57.13 -73.05
CA LEU A 78 -5.83 57.34 -74.15
C LEU A 78 -6.74 58.58 -73.98
N PRO A 79 -7.19 58.96 -72.76
CA PRO A 79 -7.95 60.19 -72.56
C PRO A 79 -7.12 61.47 -72.76
N GLU A 80 -5.81 61.43 -72.49
CA GLU A 80 -4.92 62.57 -72.78
C GLU A 80 -4.69 62.70 -74.28
N LEU A 81 -4.52 61.57 -74.97
CA LEU A 81 -4.43 61.51 -76.43
C LEU A 81 -5.69 62.10 -77.11
N GLN A 82 -6.88 61.84 -76.54
CA GLN A 82 -8.13 62.48 -76.99
C GLN A 82 -8.09 64.01 -76.85
N LYS A 83 -7.55 64.55 -75.75
CA LYS A 83 -7.44 66.01 -75.55
C LYS A 83 -6.43 66.64 -76.50
N LEU A 84 -5.32 65.97 -76.75
CA LEU A 84 -4.24 66.47 -77.61
C LEU A 84 -4.60 66.44 -79.09
N LEU A 85 -5.28 65.39 -79.54
CA LEU A 85 -5.70 65.22 -80.94
C LEU A 85 -7.08 65.82 -81.23
N ALA A 86 -7.87 66.15 -80.20
CA ALA A 86 -9.26 66.59 -80.33
C ALA A 86 -10.14 65.62 -81.17
N VAL A 87 -9.88 64.32 -81.11
CA VAL A 87 -10.63 63.25 -81.80
C VAL A 87 -11.34 62.36 -80.78
N ASP A 88 -12.53 61.86 -81.13
CA ASP A 88 -13.30 60.96 -80.27
C ASP A 88 -12.51 59.71 -79.82
N LEU A 89 -12.65 59.37 -78.54
CA LEU A 89 -11.96 58.23 -77.90
C LEU A 89 -12.25 56.88 -78.59
N SER A 90 -13.42 56.70 -79.19
CA SER A 90 -13.80 55.47 -79.91
C SER A 90 -12.92 55.25 -81.16
N HIS A 91 -12.63 56.32 -81.89
CA HIS A 91 -11.78 56.27 -83.08
C HIS A 91 -10.31 56.10 -82.71
N ILE A 92 -9.87 56.77 -81.63
CA ILE A 92 -8.51 56.61 -81.10
C ILE A 92 -8.28 55.18 -80.59
N THR A 93 -9.17 54.64 -79.75
CA THR A 93 -9.04 53.27 -79.20
C THR A 93 -9.00 52.20 -80.30
N THR A 94 -9.88 52.31 -81.30
CA THR A 94 -9.89 51.40 -82.46
C THR A 94 -8.58 51.50 -83.25
N ARG A 95 -8.06 52.72 -83.45
CA ARG A 95 -6.83 52.92 -84.21
C ARG A 95 -5.58 52.47 -83.45
N VAL A 96 -5.50 52.73 -82.16
CA VAL A 96 -4.39 52.30 -81.30
C VAL A 96 -4.34 50.78 -81.21
N THR A 97 -5.49 50.11 -81.05
CA THR A 97 -5.54 48.63 -81.03
C THR A 97 -5.12 48.02 -82.36
N GLU A 98 -5.44 48.66 -83.50
CA GLU A 98 -4.93 48.25 -84.81
C GLU A 98 -3.42 48.46 -84.93
N LEU A 99 -2.90 49.60 -84.43
CA LEU A 99 -1.47 49.88 -84.43
C LEU A 99 -0.70 48.85 -83.61
N CYS A 100 -1.14 48.53 -82.39
CA CYS A 100 -0.50 47.51 -81.54
C CYS A 100 -0.54 46.09 -82.14
N ARG A 101 -1.41 45.81 -83.13
CA ARG A 101 -1.42 44.52 -83.86
C ARG A 101 -0.46 44.49 -85.04
N ARG A 102 -0.14 45.66 -85.60
CA ARG A 102 0.73 45.79 -86.78
C ARG A 102 2.18 46.07 -86.41
N ARG A 103 2.40 46.58 -85.19
CA ARG A 103 3.66 47.10 -84.69
C ARG A 103 3.92 46.50 -83.32
N ASP A 104 5.02 45.76 -83.21
CA ASP A 104 5.45 45.12 -81.96
C ASP A 104 6.08 46.13 -80.99
N ASP A 105 6.48 47.30 -81.47
CA ASP A 105 7.09 48.39 -80.68
C ASP A 105 6.09 49.21 -79.87
N LEU A 106 4.80 48.87 -79.93
CA LEU A 106 3.71 49.59 -79.28
C LEU A 106 2.89 48.65 -78.42
N GLN A 107 2.64 49.07 -77.19
CA GLN A 107 1.93 48.26 -76.21
C GLN A 107 0.83 49.06 -75.53
N LEU A 108 -0.35 48.45 -75.44
CA LEU A 108 -1.53 49.04 -74.81
C LEU A 108 -1.84 48.29 -73.51
N VAL A 109 -1.66 48.98 -72.38
CA VAL A 109 -1.84 48.38 -71.04
C VAL A 109 -2.70 49.29 -70.18
N ALA A 110 -3.82 48.78 -69.67
CA ALA A 110 -4.73 49.52 -68.78
C ALA A 110 -5.18 50.92 -69.31
N GLY A 111 -5.27 51.08 -70.64
CA GLY A 111 -5.62 52.36 -71.26
C GLY A 111 -4.45 53.33 -71.44
N GLN A 112 -3.21 52.86 -71.30
CA GLN A 112 -1.98 53.61 -71.56
C GLN A 112 -1.25 53.01 -72.76
N LEU A 113 -0.86 53.86 -73.71
CA LEU A 113 -0.04 53.51 -74.86
C LEU A 113 1.42 53.78 -74.53
N MET A 114 2.26 52.77 -74.71
CA MET A 114 3.70 52.82 -74.45
C MET A 114 4.46 52.34 -75.68
N ASN A 115 5.64 52.92 -75.94
CA ASN A 115 6.57 52.44 -76.96
C ASN A 115 7.84 51.83 -76.35
N ASP A 116 8.58 51.07 -77.17
CA ASP A 116 9.85 50.44 -76.75
C ASP A 116 10.87 51.47 -76.26
N VAL A 117 10.90 52.67 -76.84
CA VAL A 117 11.81 53.75 -76.42
C VAL A 117 11.56 54.17 -74.97
N TYR A 118 10.30 54.21 -74.54
CA TYR A 118 9.96 54.44 -73.14
C TYR A 118 10.33 53.23 -72.28
N MET A 119 10.08 52.01 -72.76
CA MET A 119 10.40 50.78 -72.02
C MET A 119 11.91 50.63 -71.79
N ASP A 120 12.76 50.96 -72.76
CA ASP A 120 14.21 50.93 -72.62
C ASP A 120 14.70 51.97 -71.61
N ARG A 121 14.17 53.20 -71.66
CA ARG A 121 14.49 54.23 -70.65
C ARG A 121 14.03 53.82 -69.25
N LEU A 122 12.85 53.22 -69.14
CA LEU A 122 12.34 52.70 -67.89
C LEU A 122 13.21 51.55 -67.37
N ALA A 123 13.67 50.66 -68.25
CA ALA A 123 14.59 49.59 -67.92
C ALA A 123 15.93 50.16 -67.43
N ASP A 124 16.46 51.20 -68.05
CA ASP A 124 17.68 51.89 -67.62
C ASP A 124 17.50 52.58 -66.25
N GLU A 125 16.37 53.26 -66.01
CA GLU A 125 16.09 53.88 -64.70
C GLU A 125 15.95 52.83 -63.60
N VAL A 126 15.26 51.72 -63.89
CA VAL A 126 15.13 50.60 -62.96
C VAL A 126 16.47 49.93 -62.73
N TRP A 127 17.31 49.82 -63.76
CA TRP A 127 18.67 49.33 -63.63
C TRP A 127 19.53 50.22 -62.73
N ASP A 128 19.49 51.55 -62.89
CA ASP A 128 20.24 52.47 -62.04
C ASP A 128 19.88 52.28 -60.57
N ARG A 129 18.58 52.14 -60.26
CA ARG A 129 18.11 51.83 -58.91
C ARG A 129 18.58 50.45 -58.44
N LEU A 130 18.43 49.44 -59.29
CA LEU A 130 18.79 48.04 -59.00
C LEU A 130 20.31 47.87 -58.81
N SER A 131 21.13 48.66 -59.51
CA SER A 131 22.60 48.63 -59.41
C SER A 131 23.08 49.08 -58.04
N VAL A 132 22.37 50.03 -57.41
CA VAL A 132 22.66 50.56 -56.07
C VAL A 132 22.11 49.64 -54.98
N THR A 133 20.85 49.24 -55.07
CA THR A 133 20.19 48.45 -54.01
C THR A 133 20.49 46.95 -54.11
N GLY A 134 20.80 46.45 -55.31
CA GLY A 134 21.00 45.04 -55.62
C GLY A 134 19.72 44.22 -55.83
N ARG A 135 18.61 44.63 -55.19
CA ARG A 135 17.26 44.04 -55.30
C ARG A 135 16.21 45.15 -55.32
N VAL A 136 15.16 44.97 -56.12
CA VAL A 136 13.96 45.82 -56.11
C VAL A 136 12.72 44.93 -56.20
N SER A 137 11.69 45.21 -55.39
CA SER A 137 10.45 44.43 -55.43
C SER A 137 9.58 44.82 -56.63
N THR A 138 8.95 43.82 -57.25
CA THR A 138 7.94 44.03 -58.29
C THR A 138 6.80 44.92 -57.79
N GLY A 139 6.38 44.76 -56.52
CA GLY A 139 5.32 45.58 -55.94
C GLY A 139 5.69 47.06 -55.78
N GLU A 140 6.95 47.35 -55.49
CA GLU A 140 7.47 48.72 -55.41
C GLU A 140 7.50 49.39 -56.78
N LEU A 141 7.93 48.65 -57.82
CA LEU A 141 7.91 49.12 -59.20
C LEU A 141 6.48 49.38 -59.69
N CYS A 142 5.54 48.49 -59.40
CA CYS A 142 4.13 48.67 -59.76
C CYS A 142 3.54 49.95 -59.16
N ARG A 143 3.88 50.25 -57.89
CA ARG A 143 3.40 51.48 -57.20
C ARG A 143 4.08 52.74 -57.73
N THR A 144 5.38 52.67 -58.00
CA THR A 144 6.16 53.84 -58.42
C THR A 144 5.79 54.27 -59.84
N TYR A 145 5.62 53.31 -60.75
CA TYR A 145 5.37 53.59 -62.16
C TYR A 145 3.90 53.42 -62.56
N SER A 146 3.01 53.06 -61.62
CA SER A 146 1.58 52.80 -61.85
C SER A 146 1.34 51.79 -62.99
N LEU A 147 2.11 50.69 -62.99
CA LEU A 147 2.04 49.63 -64.00
C LEU A 147 1.49 48.33 -63.38
N PRO A 148 0.69 47.54 -64.12
CA PRO A 148 0.23 46.23 -63.64
C PRO A 148 1.38 45.24 -63.40
N ARG A 149 1.24 44.36 -62.39
CA ARG A 149 2.28 43.38 -62.02
C ARG A 149 2.68 42.47 -63.18
N ASP A 150 1.70 41.91 -63.89
CA ASP A 150 1.96 40.99 -65.01
C ASP A 150 2.74 41.66 -66.14
N PHE A 151 2.51 42.96 -66.34
CA PHE A 151 3.23 43.76 -67.33
C PHE A 151 4.69 43.96 -66.92
N VAL A 152 4.94 44.31 -65.66
CA VAL A 152 6.30 44.47 -65.12
C VAL A 152 7.08 43.14 -65.19
N VAL A 153 6.47 42.01 -64.83
CA VAL A 153 7.17 40.72 -64.80
C VAL A 153 7.44 40.15 -66.19
N LYS A 154 6.59 40.41 -67.18
CA LYS A 154 6.78 39.87 -68.55
C LYS A 154 7.59 40.82 -69.42
N GLU A 155 7.17 42.08 -69.48
CA GLU A 155 7.69 43.03 -70.45
C GLU A 155 8.88 43.80 -69.93
N LEU A 156 8.79 44.40 -68.74
CA LEU A 156 9.95 45.09 -68.20
C LEU A 156 11.10 44.12 -67.95
N TRP A 157 10.80 42.88 -67.55
CA TRP A 157 11.81 41.84 -67.39
C TRP A 157 12.51 41.47 -68.70
N SER A 158 11.79 41.34 -69.83
CA SER A 158 12.40 40.98 -71.12
C SER A 158 13.43 42.03 -71.55
N HIS A 159 13.10 43.32 -71.42
CA HIS A 159 14.02 44.43 -71.68
C HIS A 159 15.18 44.48 -70.68
N LEU A 160 14.94 44.26 -69.38
CA LEU A 160 16.00 44.24 -68.36
C LEU A 160 16.99 43.07 -68.53
N VAL A 161 16.51 41.91 -68.97
CA VAL A 161 17.37 40.76 -69.29
C VAL A 161 18.20 41.03 -70.54
N ALA A 162 17.56 41.55 -71.59
CA ALA A 162 18.24 41.87 -72.85
C ALA A 162 19.33 42.92 -72.69
N ASN A 163 19.06 43.97 -71.90
CA ASN A 163 19.96 45.12 -71.77
C ASN A 163 21.01 44.93 -70.66
N HIS A 164 20.63 44.33 -69.52
CA HIS A 164 21.44 44.36 -68.29
C HIS A 164 21.65 43.00 -67.60
N GLY A 165 21.08 41.91 -68.12
CA GLY A 165 21.28 40.56 -67.57
C GLY A 165 20.72 40.35 -66.16
N VAL A 166 19.60 41.01 -65.84
CA VAL A 166 18.93 40.94 -64.53
C VAL A 166 18.24 39.59 -64.32
N GLN A 167 18.29 39.05 -63.11
CA GLN A 167 17.59 37.82 -62.74
C GLN A 167 16.29 38.14 -62.01
N LEU A 168 15.25 37.35 -62.28
CA LEU A 168 14.00 37.38 -61.53
C LEU A 168 14.07 36.35 -60.40
N THR A 169 13.59 36.71 -59.20
CA THR A 169 13.41 35.73 -58.11
C THR A 169 12.43 34.62 -58.54
N PRO A 170 12.57 33.38 -58.05
CA PRO A 170 11.70 32.26 -58.42
C PRO A 170 10.20 32.54 -58.21
N ASP A 171 9.84 33.37 -57.24
CA ASP A 171 8.45 33.73 -56.93
C ASP A 171 7.92 34.92 -57.76
N GLY A 172 8.73 35.50 -58.66
CA GLY A 172 8.36 36.68 -59.47
C GLY A 172 8.18 37.98 -58.67
N GLU A 173 8.54 37.97 -57.39
CA GLU A 173 8.31 39.04 -56.42
C GLU A 173 9.37 40.15 -56.45
N GLY A 174 10.53 39.90 -57.07
CA GLY A 174 11.59 40.89 -57.19
C GLY A 174 12.59 40.65 -58.31
N PHE A 175 13.23 41.75 -58.71
CA PHE A 175 14.36 41.79 -59.63
C PHE A 175 15.65 41.85 -58.83
N VAL A 176 16.66 41.12 -59.28
CA VAL A 176 17.93 40.96 -58.57
C VAL A 176 19.09 41.01 -59.56
N THR A 177 20.15 41.75 -59.23
CA THR A 177 21.37 41.71 -60.05
C THR A 177 22.11 40.38 -59.88
N GLY A 178 22.73 39.88 -60.95
CA GLY A 178 23.57 38.68 -60.87
C GLY A 178 24.70 38.81 -59.84
N ALA A 179 25.26 40.02 -59.68
CA ALA A 179 26.28 40.30 -58.67
C ALA A 179 25.75 40.20 -57.22
N PHE A 180 24.55 40.72 -56.96
CA PHE A 180 23.90 40.59 -55.65
C PHE A 180 23.55 39.14 -55.35
N ALA A 181 22.93 38.42 -56.31
CA ALA A 181 22.61 37.00 -56.17
C ALA A 181 23.86 36.16 -55.89
N ALA A 182 24.95 36.39 -56.64
CA ALA A 182 26.23 35.70 -56.42
C ALA A 182 26.82 36.00 -55.03
N ARG A 183 26.72 37.26 -54.57
CA ARG A 183 27.19 37.66 -53.23
C ARG A 183 26.36 37.01 -52.12
N GLN A 184 25.04 37.02 -52.23
CA GLN A 184 24.15 36.36 -51.27
C GLN A 184 24.39 34.85 -51.25
N ARG A 185 24.55 34.22 -52.42
CA ARG A 185 24.90 32.79 -52.54
C ARG A 185 26.25 32.47 -51.89
N ALA A 186 27.27 33.31 -52.10
CA ALA A 186 28.58 33.13 -51.48
C ALA A 186 28.52 33.26 -49.96
N LYS A 187 27.77 34.26 -49.44
CA LYS A 187 27.52 34.42 -48.00
C LYS A 187 26.79 33.20 -47.43
N ALA A 188 25.69 32.78 -48.08
CA ALA A 188 24.90 31.63 -47.64
C ALA A 188 25.75 30.36 -47.58
N ARG A 189 26.54 30.09 -48.63
CA ARG A 189 27.47 28.96 -48.67
C ARG A 189 28.51 29.05 -47.56
N GLY A 190 29.13 30.21 -47.36
CA GLY A 190 30.14 30.43 -46.33
C GLY A 190 29.59 30.19 -44.92
N VAL A 191 28.41 30.76 -44.62
CA VAL A 191 27.74 30.58 -43.33
C VAL A 191 27.39 29.11 -43.12
N LEU A 192 26.68 28.48 -44.07
CA LEU A 192 26.22 27.09 -43.92
C LEU A 192 27.37 26.08 -43.84
N SER A 193 28.47 26.32 -44.56
CA SER A 193 29.68 25.46 -44.49
C SER A 193 30.43 25.58 -43.18
N ALA A 194 30.32 26.72 -42.48
CA ALA A 194 30.98 26.94 -41.19
C ALA A 194 30.20 26.36 -39.99
N LEU A 195 28.95 25.92 -40.20
CA LEU A 195 28.11 25.41 -39.12
C LEU A 195 28.56 24.02 -38.68
N THR A 196 28.88 23.90 -37.40
CA THR A 196 29.19 22.62 -36.73
C THR A 196 28.10 22.19 -35.75
N ARG A 197 27.04 22.99 -35.60
CA ARG A 197 25.91 22.74 -34.71
C ARG A 197 24.61 22.94 -35.45
N SER A 198 23.56 22.27 -34.99
CA SER A 198 22.22 22.48 -35.52
C SER A 198 21.72 23.89 -35.19
N THR A 199 21.36 24.69 -36.20
CA THR A 199 21.00 26.11 -36.04
C THR A 199 19.69 26.47 -36.75
N LEU A 200 18.96 27.43 -36.16
CA LEU A 200 17.75 28.00 -36.74
C LEU A 200 18.10 28.92 -37.92
N ILE A 201 17.39 28.75 -39.04
CA ILE A 201 17.63 29.52 -40.27
C ILE A 201 17.30 31.00 -40.05
N SER A 202 16.20 31.32 -39.35
CA SER A 202 15.81 32.70 -39.03
C SER A 202 16.91 33.49 -38.29
N ASN A 203 17.66 32.82 -37.41
CA ASN A 203 18.79 33.43 -36.69
C ASN A 203 19.97 33.72 -37.63
N LEU A 204 20.17 32.91 -38.67
CA LEU A 204 21.22 33.15 -39.67
C LEU A 204 20.85 34.30 -40.59
N VAL A 205 19.59 34.34 -41.04
CA VAL A 205 19.05 35.37 -41.91
C VAL A 205 19.16 36.75 -41.26
N SER A 206 18.66 36.88 -40.02
CA SER A 206 18.73 38.13 -39.25
C SER A 206 20.16 38.56 -38.92
N ARG A 207 21.03 37.64 -38.48
CA ARG A 207 22.40 37.98 -38.06
C ARG A 207 23.31 38.40 -39.20
N HIS A 208 23.13 37.82 -40.38
CA HIS A 208 23.98 38.09 -41.54
C HIS A 208 23.33 39.02 -42.59
N ASN A 209 22.16 39.58 -42.27
CA ASN A 209 21.36 40.43 -43.15
C ASN A 209 21.22 39.80 -44.55
N LEU A 210 20.79 38.54 -44.55
CA LEU A 210 20.54 37.77 -45.76
C LEU A 210 19.08 37.93 -46.14
N ASP A 211 18.81 37.80 -47.44
CA ASP A 211 17.47 37.79 -47.96
C ASP A 211 16.85 36.39 -47.76
N GLU A 212 15.68 36.30 -47.13
CA GLU A 212 15.09 35.03 -46.68
C GLU A 212 14.71 34.09 -47.84
N ASP A 213 14.08 34.62 -48.89
CA ASP A 213 13.64 33.85 -50.06
C ASP A 213 14.85 33.34 -50.86
N LEU A 214 15.82 34.22 -51.12
CA LEU A 214 17.05 33.83 -51.81
C LEU A 214 17.87 32.85 -50.97
N PHE A 215 17.95 33.05 -49.65
CA PHE A 215 18.70 32.16 -48.77
C PHE A 215 18.09 30.76 -48.70
N THR A 216 16.77 30.66 -48.57
CA THR A 216 16.06 29.37 -48.54
C THR A 216 16.17 28.62 -49.87
N SER A 217 15.99 29.33 -51.00
CA SER A 217 16.19 28.76 -52.34
C SER A 217 17.62 28.24 -52.55
N VAL A 218 18.63 29.08 -52.26
CA VAL A 218 20.05 28.69 -52.37
C VAL A 218 20.38 27.53 -51.45
N MET A 219 19.88 27.52 -50.22
CA MET A 219 20.11 26.44 -49.27
C MET A 219 19.54 25.11 -49.77
N ASN A 220 18.29 25.10 -50.26
CA ASN A 220 17.67 23.90 -50.82
C ASN A 220 18.47 23.39 -52.01
N GLU A 221 18.91 24.28 -52.92
CA GLU A 221 19.75 23.91 -54.06
C GLU A 221 21.11 23.34 -53.62
N LEU A 222 21.75 23.95 -52.62
CA LEU A 222 23.05 23.47 -52.11
C LEU A 222 22.96 22.11 -51.39
N VAL A 223 21.82 21.80 -50.79
CA VAL A 223 21.54 20.49 -50.19
C VAL A 223 21.22 19.46 -51.28
N MET A 224 20.35 19.81 -52.25
CA MET A 224 20.01 18.93 -53.38
C MET A 224 21.23 18.60 -54.26
N SER A 225 22.09 19.58 -54.51
CA SER A 225 23.35 19.40 -55.25
C SER A 225 24.42 18.65 -54.45
N SER A 226 24.13 18.20 -53.22
CA SER A 226 25.07 17.53 -52.30
C SER A 226 26.35 18.33 -52.00
N ARG A 227 26.36 19.63 -52.28
CA ARG A 227 27.50 20.50 -51.96
C ARG A 227 27.60 20.79 -50.46
N LEU A 228 26.46 20.89 -49.79
CA LEU A 228 26.38 20.99 -48.33
C LEU A 228 25.86 19.67 -47.77
N ALA A 229 26.70 18.97 -47.00
CA ALA A 229 26.30 17.77 -46.31
C ALA A 229 25.54 18.14 -45.03
N GLY A 230 24.20 18.15 -45.11
CA GLY A 230 23.33 18.40 -43.96
C GLY A 230 21.87 18.18 -44.31
N THR A 231 21.02 18.07 -43.29
CA THR A 231 19.59 17.89 -43.44
C THR A 231 18.83 19.10 -42.95
N ILE A 232 17.74 19.42 -43.66
CA ILE A 232 16.82 20.49 -43.27
C ILE A 232 15.67 19.83 -42.53
N SER A 233 15.58 20.09 -41.23
CA SER A 233 14.47 19.63 -40.42
C SER A 233 13.49 20.78 -40.24
N SER A 234 12.32 20.66 -40.86
CA SER A 234 11.15 21.48 -40.56
C SER A 234 10.38 20.80 -39.43
N SER A 235 10.37 21.41 -38.24
CA SER A 235 9.47 20.95 -37.18
C SER A 235 8.06 21.45 -37.46
N GLN A 236 7.02 20.68 -37.08
CA GLN A 236 5.59 20.97 -37.28
C GLN A 236 5.11 22.36 -36.78
N ARG A 237 5.97 23.14 -36.10
CA ARG A 237 5.73 24.52 -35.63
C ARG A 237 6.56 25.59 -36.35
N GLN A 238 6.69 25.50 -37.69
CA GLN A 238 7.25 26.54 -38.57
C GLN A 238 8.74 26.92 -38.40
N LEU A 239 9.49 26.32 -37.46
CA LEU A 239 10.91 26.62 -37.30
C LEU A 239 11.76 25.66 -38.14
N VAL A 240 12.32 26.20 -39.23
CA VAL A 240 13.25 25.46 -40.10
C VAL A 240 14.66 25.53 -39.50
N ARG A 241 15.27 24.35 -39.33
CA ARG A 241 16.58 24.17 -38.73
C ARG A 241 17.49 23.41 -39.69
N TYR A 242 18.71 23.91 -39.86
CA TYR A 242 19.75 23.24 -40.63
C TYR A 242 20.64 22.43 -39.69
N THR A 243 20.78 21.14 -39.96
CA THR A 243 21.61 20.22 -39.18
C THR A 243 22.76 19.71 -40.06
N PRO A 244 24.00 20.17 -39.83
CA PRO A 244 25.18 19.68 -40.56
C PRO A 244 25.43 18.18 -40.34
N ASN A 245 25.90 17.46 -41.34
CA ASN A 245 26.20 16.02 -41.23
C ASN A 245 27.31 15.75 -40.20
N ILE A 246 28.30 16.64 -40.09
CA ILE A 246 29.37 16.50 -39.09
C ILE A 246 28.82 16.55 -37.66
N PHE A 247 27.79 17.36 -37.41
CA PHE A 247 27.10 17.39 -36.12
C PHE A 247 26.40 16.06 -35.85
N SER A 248 25.65 15.53 -36.83
CA SER A 248 24.98 14.23 -36.70
C SER A 248 25.96 13.07 -36.48
N GLN A 249 27.11 13.09 -37.15
CA GLN A 249 28.16 12.09 -36.98
C GLN A 249 28.83 12.18 -35.61
N CYS A 250 29.20 13.39 -35.17
CA CYS A 250 29.78 13.61 -33.84
C CYS A 250 28.78 13.24 -32.75
N GLN A 251 27.50 13.60 -32.91
CA GLN A 251 26.43 13.22 -32.00
C GLN A 251 26.30 11.70 -31.92
N ALA A 252 26.23 11.00 -33.06
CA ALA A 252 26.14 9.54 -33.10
C ALA A 252 27.37 8.87 -32.47
N ALA A 253 28.58 9.31 -32.81
CA ALA A 253 29.81 8.78 -32.25
C ALA A 253 29.93 9.02 -30.74
N TRP A 254 29.45 10.18 -30.26
CA TRP A 254 29.37 10.47 -28.83
C TRP A 254 28.40 9.52 -28.12
N VAL A 255 27.20 9.30 -28.69
CA VAL A 255 26.23 8.34 -28.13
C VAL A 255 26.80 6.92 -28.08
N ASP A 256 27.45 6.47 -29.16
CA ASP A 256 28.10 5.15 -29.21
C ASP A 256 29.20 5.03 -28.13
N SER A 257 30.02 6.08 -27.97
CA SER A 257 31.10 6.11 -26.97
C SER A 257 30.56 6.11 -25.55
N CYS A 258 29.50 6.89 -25.27
CA CYS A 258 28.83 6.92 -23.97
C CYS A 258 28.22 5.56 -23.62
N LEU A 259 27.53 4.93 -24.57
CA LEU A 259 26.96 3.60 -24.36
C LEU A 259 28.04 2.54 -24.11
N HIS A 260 29.15 2.58 -24.85
CA HIS A 260 30.24 1.63 -24.68
C HIS A 260 30.98 1.80 -23.34
N LEU A 261 31.19 3.05 -22.89
CA LEU A 261 31.92 3.34 -21.65
C LEU A 261 31.07 3.15 -20.39
N ASN A 262 29.83 3.64 -20.41
CA ASN A 262 28.97 3.68 -19.23
C ASN A 262 28.01 2.48 -19.17
N GLY A 263 27.67 1.90 -20.32
CA GLY A 263 26.65 0.85 -20.43
C GLY A 263 25.20 1.36 -20.39
N TYR A 264 24.97 2.65 -20.18
CA TYR A 264 23.64 3.28 -20.14
C TYR A 264 23.65 4.64 -20.85
N LEU A 265 22.45 5.15 -21.14
CA LEU A 265 22.22 6.46 -21.77
C LEU A 265 21.05 7.19 -21.09
N ASP A 266 21.32 8.37 -20.56
CA ASP A 266 20.29 9.24 -19.97
C ASP A 266 19.55 10.03 -21.06
N TYR A 267 18.22 10.11 -20.96
CA TYR A 267 17.43 10.89 -21.93
C TYR A 267 17.69 12.40 -21.81
N GLU A 268 18.01 12.89 -20.61
CA GLU A 268 18.39 14.29 -20.44
C GLU A 268 19.69 14.63 -21.17
N ASP A 269 20.69 13.77 -21.09
CA ASP A 269 21.97 14.00 -21.74
C ASP A 269 21.85 13.87 -23.26
N LEU A 270 20.98 12.99 -23.75
CA LEU A 270 20.61 12.94 -25.18
C LEU A 270 19.90 14.23 -25.64
N ARG A 271 19.02 14.80 -24.83
CA ARG A 271 18.39 16.10 -25.12
C ARG A 271 19.41 17.24 -25.12
N LYS A 272 20.35 17.26 -24.16
CA LYS A 272 21.47 18.22 -24.11
C LYS A 272 22.39 18.06 -25.33
N ALA A 273 22.61 16.83 -25.80
CA ALA A 273 23.36 16.53 -27.01
C ALA A 273 22.62 16.94 -28.31
N GLY A 274 21.37 17.39 -28.23
CA GLY A 274 20.60 17.90 -29.36
C GLY A 274 19.70 16.87 -30.05
N VAL A 275 19.39 15.75 -29.40
CA VAL A 275 18.41 14.77 -29.87
C VAL A 275 17.02 15.20 -29.40
N ALA A 276 16.14 15.58 -30.32
CA ALA A 276 14.79 16.05 -29.99
C ALA A 276 13.88 14.93 -29.46
N ASP A 277 14.02 13.72 -30.01
CA ASP A 277 13.29 12.52 -29.62
C ASP A 277 14.27 11.39 -29.27
N PRO A 278 14.68 11.26 -27.99
CA PRO A 278 15.65 10.27 -27.56
C PRO A 278 15.20 8.82 -27.82
N GLU A 279 13.95 8.49 -27.49
CA GLU A 279 13.44 7.12 -27.59
C GLU A 279 13.38 6.66 -29.04
N GLY A 280 12.81 7.47 -29.94
CA GLY A 280 12.73 7.15 -31.35
C GLY A 280 14.09 7.10 -32.03
N PHE A 281 15.03 7.96 -31.62
CA PHE A 281 16.41 7.94 -32.10
C PHE A 281 17.11 6.62 -31.75
N LEU A 282 17.03 6.19 -30.48
CA LEU A 282 17.67 4.96 -30.02
C LEU A 282 17.04 3.71 -30.64
N HIS A 283 15.71 3.64 -30.74
CA HIS A 283 15.01 2.51 -31.37
C HIS A 283 15.41 2.31 -32.83
N ARG A 284 15.67 3.39 -33.58
CA ARG A 284 16.10 3.31 -34.98
C ARG A 284 17.57 2.94 -35.14
N ARG A 285 18.42 3.33 -34.18
CA ARG A 285 19.86 3.10 -34.25
C ARG A 285 20.27 1.73 -33.74
N TYR A 286 19.72 1.31 -32.61
CA TYR A 286 20.08 0.06 -31.92
C TYR A 286 18.94 -0.95 -32.01
N LEU A 287 18.76 -1.55 -33.18
CA LEU A 287 17.82 -2.68 -33.34
C LEU A 287 18.40 -3.98 -32.78
N HIS A 288 19.71 -4.20 -32.95
CA HIS A 288 20.40 -5.43 -32.56
C HIS A 288 21.82 -5.12 -32.04
N PRO A 289 22.11 -5.31 -30.73
CA PRO A 289 21.19 -5.69 -29.65
C PRO A 289 20.24 -4.55 -29.26
N PRO A 290 18.97 -4.85 -28.88
CA PRO A 290 18.03 -3.83 -28.43
C PRO A 290 18.42 -3.32 -27.05
N LEU A 291 18.43 -1.99 -26.89
CA LEU A 291 18.55 -1.37 -25.58
C LEU A 291 17.26 -1.57 -24.79
N THR A 292 17.36 -1.70 -23.47
CA THR A 292 16.17 -1.78 -22.59
C THR A 292 15.76 -0.37 -22.19
N PRO A 293 14.62 0.15 -22.67
CA PRO A 293 14.17 1.48 -22.32
C PRO A 293 13.58 1.49 -20.90
N LEU A 294 14.01 2.46 -20.11
CA LEU A 294 13.41 2.86 -18.84
C LEU A 294 12.78 4.26 -19.02
N ILE A 295 12.31 4.88 -17.95
CA ILE A 295 11.64 6.19 -17.97
C ILE A 295 12.67 7.31 -18.10
N SER A 296 13.78 7.22 -17.36
CA SER A 296 14.82 8.27 -17.35
C SER A 296 15.92 8.07 -18.40
N GLY A 297 16.08 6.85 -18.91
CA GLY A 297 17.13 6.50 -19.86
C GLY A 297 16.98 5.10 -20.45
N CYS A 298 18.02 4.62 -21.13
CA CYS A 298 18.11 3.26 -21.66
C CYS A 298 19.35 2.54 -21.11
N LEU A 299 19.21 1.22 -20.91
CA LEU A 299 20.30 0.34 -20.47
C LEU A 299 20.77 -0.55 -21.62
N GLY A 300 22.09 -0.68 -21.76
CA GLY A 300 22.75 -1.61 -22.67
C GLY A 300 23.22 -2.89 -22.00
N ASP A 301 23.65 -3.86 -22.80
CA ASP A 301 24.03 -5.19 -22.31
C ASP A 301 25.26 -5.17 -21.38
N VAL A 302 26.19 -4.23 -21.56
CA VAL A 302 27.36 -4.07 -20.68
C VAL A 302 26.94 -3.67 -19.27
N PHE A 303 25.88 -2.86 -19.13
CA PHE A 303 25.34 -2.53 -17.82
C PHE A 303 24.65 -3.74 -17.20
N TRP A 304 23.87 -4.48 -17.98
CA TRP A 304 23.20 -5.69 -17.52
C TRP A 304 24.19 -6.73 -16.99
N SER A 305 25.28 -7.02 -17.70
CA SER A 305 26.26 -8.00 -17.24
C SER A 305 26.95 -7.60 -15.93
N ARG A 306 27.23 -6.29 -15.74
CA ARG A 306 27.78 -5.77 -14.49
C ARG A 306 26.77 -5.87 -13.35
N ALA A 307 25.53 -5.45 -13.59
CA ALA A 307 24.47 -5.50 -12.58
C ALA A 307 24.14 -6.95 -12.18
N ASP A 308 24.11 -7.88 -13.15
CA ASP A 308 23.91 -9.30 -12.90
C ASP A 308 25.03 -9.86 -12.00
N ALA A 309 26.29 -9.51 -12.27
CA ALA A 309 27.43 -9.93 -11.43
C ALA A 309 27.36 -9.38 -10.00
N GLU A 310 26.98 -8.11 -9.83
CA GLU A 310 26.86 -7.46 -8.52
C GLU A 310 25.70 -8.04 -7.69
N ILE A 311 24.56 -8.33 -8.34
CA ILE A 311 23.42 -9.00 -7.71
C ILE A 311 23.77 -10.44 -7.34
N GLU A 312 24.43 -11.18 -8.23
CA GLU A 312 24.87 -12.57 -7.96
C GLU A 312 25.87 -12.63 -6.80
N GLU A 313 26.84 -11.71 -6.75
CA GLU A 313 27.81 -11.61 -5.65
C GLU A 313 27.09 -11.33 -4.31
N SER A 314 26.14 -10.39 -4.30
CA SER A 314 25.36 -10.05 -3.11
C SER A 314 24.49 -11.22 -2.64
N LEU A 315 23.85 -11.94 -3.56
CA LEU A 315 23.08 -13.14 -3.24
C LEU A 315 23.96 -14.28 -2.72
N SER A 316 25.18 -14.41 -3.22
CA SER A 316 26.15 -15.43 -2.81
C SER A 316 26.77 -15.15 -1.43
N SER A 317 26.89 -13.87 -1.05
CA SER A 317 27.38 -13.41 0.26
C SER A 317 26.32 -13.45 1.37
N ASP A 318 25.15 -14.05 1.09
CA ASP A 318 24.03 -14.16 2.01
C ASP A 318 23.54 -12.78 2.54
N SER A 319 23.62 -11.75 1.67
CA SER A 319 23.27 -10.36 1.98
C SER A 319 22.05 -9.88 1.18
N TRP A 320 21.82 -8.57 1.18
CA TRP A 320 20.76 -7.88 0.45
C TRP A 320 21.38 -6.74 -0.38
N ILE A 321 20.71 -6.35 -1.46
CA ILE A 321 21.16 -5.26 -2.33
C ILE A 321 20.02 -4.27 -2.61
N ASP A 322 20.32 -2.98 -2.47
CA ASP A 322 19.46 -1.89 -2.94
C ASP A 322 19.71 -1.68 -4.44
N VAL A 323 18.73 -2.03 -5.27
CA VAL A 323 18.87 -1.90 -6.73
C VAL A 323 18.97 -0.44 -7.15
N LEU A 324 18.46 0.50 -6.35
CA LEU A 324 18.62 1.93 -6.63
C LEU A 324 20.10 2.34 -6.61
N ASN A 325 20.93 1.71 -5.77
CA ASN A 325 22.36 2.00 -5.68
C ASN A 325 23.18 1.36 -6.81
N VAL A 326 22.65 0.32 -7.45
CA VAL A 326 23.23 -0.29 -8.65
C VAL A 326 22.97 0.57 -9.89
N LEU A 327 21.80 1.22 -9.91
CA LEU A 327 21.42 2.14 -10.98
C LEU A 327 22.19 3.46 -10.91
N PRO A 328 22.44 4.12 -12.05
CA PRO A 328 23.02 5.46 -12.05
C PRO A 328 22.11 6.47 -11.33
N PRO A 329 22.67 7.56 -10.76
CA PRO A 329 21.92 8.51 -9.94
C PRO A 329 20.88 9.33 -10.72
N SER A 330 20.92 9.29 -12.05
CA SER A 330 19.92 9.89 -12.94
C SER A 330 18.61 9.10 -12.99
N PHE A 331 18.60 7.85 -12.51
CA PHE A 331 17.43 6.97 -12.54
C PHE A 331 16.61 7.10 -11.25
N THR A 332 15.30 6.92 -11.40
CA THR A 332 14.32 7.10 -10.33
C THR A 332 13.90 5.76 -9.70
N GLU A 333 13.15 5.81 -8.59
CA GLU A 333 12.56 4.61 -7.98
C GLU A 333 11.61 3.88 -8.95
N GLN A 334 10.93 4.61 -9.85
CA GLN A 334 10.08 3.99 -10.88
C GLN A 334 10.93 3.22 -11.90
N ASP A 335 12.11 3.73 -12.25
CA ASP A 335 13.07 3.01 -13.10
C ASP A 335 13.57 1.74 -12.42
N THR A 336 13.73 1.76 -11.10
CA THR A 336 14.13 0.60 -10.28
C THR A 336 13.12 -0.55 -10.40
N SER A 337 11.83 -0.23 -10.29
CA SER A 337 10.75 -1.22 -10.44
C SER A 337 10.72 -1.84 -11.84
N LEU A 338 10.97 -1.04 -12.89
CA LEU A 338 11.03 -1.52 -14.27
C LEU A 338 12.29 -2.35 -14.52
N PHE A 339 13.43 -1.91 -13.99
CA PHE A 339 14.68 -2.66 -14.03
C PHE A 339 14.49 -4.06 -13.43
N LEU A 340 13.94 -4.15 -12.22
CA LEU A 340 13.67 -5.42 -11.55
C LEU A 340 12.75 -6.32 -12.35
N ARG A 341 11.70 -5.77 -12.94
CA ARG A 341 10.79 -6.53 -13.82
C ARG A 341 11.52 -7.11 -15.03
N HIS A 342 12.39 -6.33 -15.68
CA HIS A 342 13.18 -6.81 -16.81
C HIS A 342 14.24 -7.84 -16.36
N TRP A 343 14.88 -7.61 -15.22
CA TRP A 343 15.84 -8.53 -14.62
C TRP A 343 15.20 -9.90 -14.32
N MET A 344 14.05 -9.91 -13.64
CA MET A 344 13.29 -11.15 -13.34
C MET A 344 12.88 -11.90 -14.62
N GLN A 345 12.53 -11.18 -15.69
CA GLN A 345 12.26 -11.80 -16.99
C GLN A 345 13.51 -12.45 -17.59
N ARG A 346 14.67 -11.78 -17.53
CA ARG A 346 15.96 -12.31 -18.01
C ARG A 346 16.38 -13.56 -17.24
N VAL A 347 16.24 -13.53 -15.90
CA VAL A 347 16.51 -14.68 -15.03
C VAL A 347 15.56 -15.85 -15.35
N ALA A 348 14.26 -15.59 -15.52
CA ALA A 348 13.28 -16.63 -15.86
C ALA A 348 13.57 -17.27 -17.23
N THR A 349 14.00 -16.49 -18.23
CA THR A 349 14.39 -17.02 -19.54
C THR A 349 15.68 -17.84 -19.48
N ASN A 350 16.65 -17.45 -18.65
CA ASN A 350 17.90 -18.19 -18.48
C ASN A 350 17.74 -19.48 -17.68
N CYS A 351 16.77 -19.54 -16.75
CA CYS A 351 16.48 -20.76 -15.97
C CYS A 351 15.57 -21.78 -16.70
N GLY A 352 15.12 -21.53 -17.93
CA GLY A 352 14.30 -22.46 -18.70
C GLY A 352 12.89 -22.73 -18.13
N VAL A 353 12.52 -22.09 -17.02
CA VAL A 353 11.20 -22.23 -16.39
C VAL A 353 10.31 -21.09 -16.88
N LYS A 354 9.35 -21.42 -17.75
CA LYS A 354 8.22 -20.53 -18.03
C LYS A 354 7.37 -20.38 -16.76
N CYS A 355 7.73 -19.45 -15.89
CA CYS A 355 6.91 -19.06 -14.75
C CYS A 355 5.74 -18.19 -15.22
N SER A 356 4.59 -18.83 -15.47
CA SER A 356 3.31 -18.14 -15.55
C SER A 356 2.95 -17.59 -14.16
N ALA A 357 2.91 -16.27 -14.04
CA ALA A 357 2.25 -15.46 -13.02
C ALA A 357 1.67 -16.23 -11.81
N ALA A 358 2.44 -16.33 -10.72
CA ALA A 358 1.98 -16.92 -9.47
C ALA A 358 1.12 -15.92 -8.68
N LYS A 359 -0.20 -16.09 -8.80
CA LYS A 359 -1.16 -15.68 -7.78
C LYS A 359 -1.31 -16.87 -6.83
N ARG A 360 -0.94 -16.68 -5.56
CA ARG A 360 -1.26 -17.48 -4.35
C ARG A 360 -1.24 -19.01 -4.49
N GLY A 361 -0.20 -19.59 -3.89
CA GLY A 361 -0.20 -20.86 -3.14
C GLY A 361 -0.97 -22.05 -3.72
N VAL A 362 -0.25 -22.95 -4.40
CA VAL A 362 -0.44 -24.41 -4.39
C VAL A 362 0.89 -25.06 -4.80
N GLN A 363 1.38 -26.02 -4.02
CA GLN A 363 2.46 -26.94 -4.42
C GLN A 363 1.98 -27.79 -5.60
N ALA A 364 2.68 -27.72 -6.73
CA ALA A 364 2.50 -28.66 -7.84
C ALA A 364 3.83 -29.35 -8.14
N SER A 365 3.89 -30.64 -7.82
CA SER A 365 4.92 -31.58 -8.26
C SER A 365 4.79 -31.84 -9.77
N CYS A 366 5.89 -31.73 -10.52
CA CYS A 366 5.97 -32.24 -11.89
C CYS A 366 6.95 -33.43 -11.97
N PRO A 367 6.74 -34.39 -12.89
CA PRO A 367 7.50 -35.65 -12.97
C PRO A 367 8.69 -35.57 -13.93
N ASN A 368 9.78 -36.24 -13.53
CA ASN A 368 10.99 -36.72 -14.21
C ASN A 368 11.60 -35.99 -15.43
N PRO A 369 12.94 -35.73 -15.41
CA PRO A 369 13.69 -35.19 -16.53
C PRO A 369 14.39 -36.30 -17.34
N SER A 370 14.12 -36.38 -18.63
CA SER A 370 15.04 -36.97 -19.60
C SER A 370 14.71 -36.36 -20.94
N ASP A 371 15.48 -35.33 -21.31
CA ASP A 371 15.82 -34.90 -22.67
C ASP A 371 16.10 -33.40 -22.66
N CYS A 372 17.38 -33.03 -22.58
CA CYS A 372 17.99 -31.91 -23.32
C CYS A 372 19.45 -31.75 -22.85
N SER A 373 20.36 -32.32 -23.63
CA SER A 373 21.79 -32.01 -23.63
C SER A 373 22.05 -30.81 -24.54
N SER A 374 22.55 -29.70 -23.99
CA SER A 374 23.62 -28.87 -24.59
C SER A 374 23.88 -27.58 -23.78
N SER A 375 25.11 -27.51 -23.24
CA SER A 375 25.95 -26.32 -23.03
C SER A 375 25.32 -24.99 -22.57
N ALA A 376 25.21 -24.82 -21.25
CA ALA A 376 25.80 -23.69 -20.52
C ALA A 376 25.79 -24.08 -19.04
N VAL A 377 26.95 -24.14 -18.40
CA VAL A 377 27.05 -24.35 -16.95
C VAL A 377 26.67 -23.02 -16.30
N THR A 378 25.38 -22.76 -16.19
CA THR A 378 24.85 -21.65 -15.40
C THR A 378 24.57 -22.22 -14.02
N THR A 379 25.39 -21.85 -13.04
CA THR A 379 25.09 -22.12 -11.63
C THR A 379 23.69 -21.59 -11.31
N PRO A 380 22.80 -22.38 -10.70
CA PRO A 380 21.48 -21.89 -10.34
C PRO A 380 21.62 -20.71 -9.38
N LEU A 381 20.98 -19.59 -9.71
CA LEU A 381 20.96 -18.41 -8.84
C LEU A 381 20.47 -18.81 -7.44
N PRO A 382 21.10 -18.28 -6.37
CA PRO A 382 20.62 -18.50 -5.01
C PRO A 382 19.17 -18.05 -4.86
N SER A 383 18.40 -18.72 -4.02
CA SER A 383 17.01 -18.34 -3.72
C SER A 383 16.95 -16.91 -3.16
N TYR A 384 16.09 -16.07 -3.75
CA TYR A 384 15.95 -14.67 -3.37
C TYR A 384 14.47 -14.27 -3.21
N VAL A 385 14.24 -13.14 -2.53
CA VAL A 385 12.95 -12.46 -2.38
C VAL A 385 13.13 -11.01 -2.79
N VAL A 386 12.17 -10.45 -3.53
CA VAL A 386 12.15 -9.03 -3.88
C VAL A 386 11.19 -8.32 -2.93
N ILE A 387 11.66 -7.25 -2.28
CA ILE A 387 10.91 -6.45 -1.31
C ILE A 387 10.77 -5.02 -1.85
N LEU A 388 9.55 -4.45 -1.75
CA LEU A 388 9.21 -3.08 -2.16
C LEU A 388 9.56 -2.71 -3.62
N ASP A 389 9.65 -3.69 -4.53
CA ASP A 389 10.10 -3.48 -5.91
C ASP A 389 11.41 -2.67 -6.00
N ARG A 390 12.30 -2.83 -5.00
CA ARG A 390 13.57 -2.09 -4.87
C ARG A 390 14.71 -2.94 -4.33
N TYR A 391 14.44 -3.80 -3.36
CA TYR A 391 15.47 -4.58 -2.68
C TYR A 391 15.43 -6.04 -3.11
N ILE A 392 16.60 -6.61 -3.41
CA ILE A 392 16.75 -8.06 -3.61
C ILE A 392 17.42 -8.64 -2.37
N VAL A 393 16.77 -9.60 -1.74
CA VAL A 393 17.19 -10.19 -0.45
C VAL A 393 17.44 -11.67 -0.61
N SER A 394 18.59 -12.16 -0.15
CA SER A 394 18.86 -13.60 -0.09
C SER A 394 17.95 -14.30 0.91
N GLN A 395 17.42 -15.49 0.57
CA GLN A 395 16.60 -16.28 1.50
C GLN A 395 17.34 -16.63 2.79
N LYS A 396 18.67 -16.79 2.71
CA LYS A 396 19.51 -17.05 3.88
C LYS A 396 19.66 -15.82 4.77
N PHE A 397 19.65 -14.62 4.20
CA PHE A 397 19.59 -13.38 4.97
C PHE A 397 18.28 -13.32 5.78
N LEU A 398 17.13 -13.59 5.14
CA LEU A 398 15.85 -13.68 5.87
C LEU A 398 15.88 -14.76 6.96
N THR A 399 16.51 -15.90 6.70
CA THR A 399 16.68 -16.97 7.70
C THR A 399 17.57 -16.51 8.86
N ARG A 400 18.61 -15.72 8.61
CA ARG A 400 19.44 -15.09 9.64
C ARG A 400 18.62 -14.11 10.49
N CYS A 401 17.80 -13.27 9.87
CA CYS A 401 16.86 -12.38 10.57
C CYS A 401 15.87 -13.15 11.45
N LEU A 402 15.33 -14.28 10.97
CA LEU A 402 14.49 -15.16 11.78
C LEU A 402 15.23 -15.77 12.96
N ASN A 403 16.48 -16.21 12.76
CA ASN A 403 17.28 -16.81 13.81
C ASN A 403 17.66 -15.81 14.91
N ALA A 404 17.88 -14.54 14.57
CA ALA A 404 18.09 -13.45 15.53
C ALA A 404 16.91 -13.30 16.51
N MET A 405 15.67 -13.52 16.04
CA MET A 405 14.46 -13.43 16.87
C MET A 405 14.20 -14.67 17.73
N ARG A 406 14.81 -15.82 17.43
CA ARG A 406 14.54 -17.10 18.11
C ARG A 406 14.78 -17.05 19.64
N PRO A 407 15.86 -16.44 20.18
CA PRO A 407 16.06 -16.32 21.62
C PRO A 407 14.94 -15.55 22.34
N SER A 408 14.45 -14.47 21.72
CA SER A 408 13.34 -13.66 22.25
C SER A 408 12.03 -14.46 22.27
N ILE A 409 11.76 -15.24 21.21
CA ILE A 409 10.62 -16.16 21.13
C ILE A 409 10.67 -17.21 22.26
N VAL A 410 11.81 -17.88 22.43
CA VAL A 410 11.99 -18.92 23.46
C VAL A 410 11.80 -18.34 24.87
N HIS A 411 12.35 -17.15 25.13
CA HIS A 411 12.18 -16.48 26.41
C HIS A 411 10.70 -16.14 26.69
N ARG A 412 9.94 -15.70 25.67
CA ARG A 412 8.49 -15.41 25.81
C ARG A 412 7.64 -16.64 26.04
N VAL A 413 7.90 -17.74 25.32
CA VAL A 413 7.21 -19.02 25.55
C VAL A 413 7.38 -19.48 27.00
N ARG A 414 8.58 -19.27 27.58
CA ARG A 414 8.86 -19.56 29.00
C ARG A 414 8.17 -18.58 29.96
N GLN A 415 8.15 -17.28 29.66
CA GLN A 415 7.47 -16.30 30.51
C GLN A 415 5.95 -16.47 30.52
N ALA A 416 5.33 -16.67 29.35
CA ALA A 416 3.89 -16.84 29.20
C ALA A 416 3.33 -18.07 29.94
N SER A 417 4.18 -19.06 30.27
CA SER A 417 3.80 -20.23 31.05
C SER A 417 4.03 -20.07 32.56
N MET A 418 4.95 -19.20 32.97
CA MET A 418 5.18 -18.84 34.38
C MET A 418 4.12 -17.85 34.90
N THR A 419 3.57 -17.02 34.01
CA THR A 419 2.49 -16.07 34.33
C THR A 419 1.14 -16.60 33.85
N GLY A 420 0.54 -17.53 34.59
CA GLY A 420 -0.92 -17.52 34.74
C GLY A 420 -1.36 -16.19 35.39
N PRO A 421 -2.64 -15.77 35.32
CA PRO A 421 -3.05 -14.44 35.77
C PRO A 421 -2.57 -14.22 37.21
N SER A 422 -1.64 -13.28 37.38
CA SER A 422 -1.07 -12.94 38.67
C SER A 422 -2.16 -12.41 39.58
N ILE A 423 -2.55 -13.19 40.59
CA ILE A 423 -3.08 -12.62 41.82
C ILE A 423 -1.98 -12.82 42.86
N VAL A 424 -1.23 -11.74 43.07
CA VAL A 424 -0.38 -11.57 44.23
C VAL A 424 -1.29 -11.62 45.46
N TYR A 425 -1.21 -12.69 46.26
CA TYR A 425 -1.66 -12.65 47.64
C TYR A 425 -0.44 -12.46 48.54
N SER A 426 -0.38 -11.30 49.19
CA SER A 426 0.54 -11.02 50.29
C SER A 426 0.33 -12.03 51.43
N GLU A 427 1.43 -12.38 52.11
CA GLU A 427 1.55 -13.34 53.22
C GLU A 427 0.72 -13.05 54.49
N ASN A 428 -0.36 -12.27 54.42
CA ASN A 428 -1.09 -11.77 55.60
C ASN A 428 -2.45 -12.43 55.89
N ASP A 429 -2.95 -13.38 55.08
CA ASP A 429 -4.27 -13.98 55.31
C ASP A 429 -4.27 -15.27 56.16
N PHE A 430 -3.09 -15.78 56.57
CA PHE A 430 -3.00 -16.99 57.40
C PHE A 430 -3.28 -16.77 58.91
N HIS A 431 -3.52 -15.52 59.33
CA HIS A 431 -3.81 -15.19 60.73
C HIS A 431 -5.28 -14.90 61.03
N ALA A 432 -6.15 -14.75 60.01
CA ALA A 432 -7.55 -14.38 60.20
C ALA A 432 -8.47 -15.54 60.61
N GLU A 433 -8.08 -16.80 60.41
CA GLU A 433 -8.93 -17.96 60.71
C GLU A 433 -8.75 -18.51 62.15
N LYS A 434 -7.76 -17.99 62.90
CA LYS A 434 -7.54 -18.34 64.31
C LYS A 434 -8.37 -17.49 65.29
N GLN A 435 -8.94 -16.37 64.84
CA GLN A 435 -9.74 -15.46 65.67
C GLN A 435 -11.26 -15.53 65.43
N ALA A 436 -11.73 -16.22 64.39
CA ALA A 436 -13.16 -16.24 64.02
C ALA A 436 -13.98 -17.39 64.66
N ASN A 437 -13.40 -18.19 65.54
CA ASN A 437 -14.06 -19.36 66.15
C ASN A 437 -14.53 -19.17 67.60
N SER A 438 -14.44 -17.96 68.17
CA SER A 438 -14.96 -17.66 69.52
C SER A 438 -16.39 -17.09 69.51
N GLN A 439 -16.95 -16.70 68.36
CA GLN A 439 -18.26 -16.07 68.29
C GLN A 439 -19.19 -16.87 67.38
N LEU A 440 -19.88 -17.88 67.93
CA LEU A 440 -21.11 -18.45 67.34
C LEU A 440 -21.74 -19.51 68.27
N LEU A 441 -21.94 -19.14 69.54
CA LEU A 441 -22.90 -19.79 70.42
C LEU A 441 -23.71 -18.69 71.10
N VAL A 442 -25.00 -18.60 70.73
CA VAL A 442 -26.17 -18.04 71.45
C VAL A 442 -27.02 -17.16 70.53
N SER A 443 -28.07 -17.77 69.97
CA SER A 443 -29.27 -17.02 69.60
C SER A 443 -30.50 -17.95 69.60
N HIS A 444 -31.05 -18.21 70.79
CA HIS A 444 -32.46 -18.52 70.95
C HIS A 444 -32.95 -17.96 72.29
N THR A 445 -33.63 -16.80 72.26
CA THR A 445 -34.87 -16.50 73.00
C THR A 445 -35.45 -15.15 72.53
N ARG A 446 -36.65 -15.23 71.92
CA ARG A 446 -37.83 -14.31 71.76
C ARG A 446 -37.66 -12.81 72.17
N THR A 447 -38.17 -11.78 71.47
CA THR A 447 -39.52 -11.52 70.92
C THR A 447 -39.52 -10.41 69.83
N ASN A 448 -40.61 -10.35 69.04
CA ASN A 448 -41.03 -9.29 68.09
C ASN A 448 -40.67 -7.85 68.50
N GLU A 449 -40.15 -7.03 67.56
CA GLU A 449 -40.90 -5.96 66.89
C GLU A 449 -40.10 -5.30 65.74
N MET A 450 -40.80 -5.17 64.61
CA MET A 450 -40.63 -4.41 63.36
C MET A 450 -39.41 -3.49 63.14
N GLY A 451 -38.78 -3.67 61.96
CA GLY A 451 -37.82 -2.73 61.34
C GLY A 451 -37.40 -3.17 59.94
N GLU A 452 -38.33 -2.99 58.99
CA GLU A 452 -38.27 -3.02 57.52
C GLU A 452 -36.92 -3.30 56.80
N HIS A 453 -36.82 -4.39 56.02
CA HIS A 453 -36.92 -4.41 54.54
C HIS A 453 -36.39 -5.77 54.01
N LEU A 454 -37.29 -6.65 53.57
CA LEU A 454 -36.95 -7.88 52.85
C LEU A 454 -37.55 -7.86 51.45
N SER A 455 -36.71 -8.22 50.48
CA SER A 455 -36.99 -9.15 49.37
C SER A 455 -38.29 -8.94 48.59
N LYS A 456 -38.16 -8.54 47.31
CA LYS A 456 -39.15 -8.79 46.26
C LYS A 456 -38.57 -8.48 44.87
N LYS A 457 -38.21 -9.54 44.12
CA LYS A 457 -38.71 -9.77 42.76
C LYS A 457 -38.16 -11.07 42.19
N ASP A 458 -38.85 -12.14 42.56
CA ASP A 458 -39.23 -13.14 41.59
C ASP A 458 -40.75 -13.10 41.46
N GLN A 459 -41.25 -13.30 40.24
CA GLN A 459 -42.65 -13.44 39.76
C GLN A 459 -42.97 -12.51 38.57
N ARG A 460 -43.19 -13.12 37.39
CA ARG A 460 -44.54 -13.54 36.97
C ARG A 460 -44.50 -14.24 35.60
N ARG A 461 -44.67 -15.57 35.63
CA ARG A 461 -45.52 -16.28 34.66
C ARG A 461 -46.98 -16.15 35.11
N LYS A 462 -47.93 -16.01 34.18
CA LYS A 462 -49.25 -16.66 34.30
C LYS A 462 -50.07 -16.68 33.00
N LYS A 463 -50.89 -17.74 32.93
CA LYS A 463 -51.97 -18.14 32.00
C LYS A 463 -51.50 -19.02 30.82
N ALA A 464 -52.09 -20.17 30.52
CA ALA A 464 -53.11 -21.06 31.12
C ALA A 464 -52.92 -22.44 30.41
N GLN A 465 -53.04 -23.59 31.08
CA GLN A 465 -54.20 -24.53 31.01
C GLN A 465 -54.44 -25.00 29.55
N GLU A 466 -54.28 -26.26 29.14
CA GLU A 466 -54.87 -27.53 29.61
C GLU A 466 -53.97 -28.73 29.22
N GLY A 467 -53.96 -29.81 30.03
CA GLY A 467 -53.38 -31.11 29.66
C GLY A 467 -54.42 -32.04 29.00
N PRO A 468 -54.30 -33.38 29.08
CA PRO A 468 -53.11 -34.23 29.25
C PRO A 468 -53.14 -35.49 28.35
N MET A 469 -52.22 -36.43 28.61
CA MET A 469 -52.23 -37.87 28.24
C MET A 469 -51.76 -38.24 26.83
N SER A 470 -50.99 -39.30 26.58
CA SER A 470 -50.53 -40.44 27.39
C SER A 470 -49.42 -41.19 26.61
N SER A 471 -48.65 -42.03 27.33
CA SER A 471 -48.00 -43.30 26.89
C SER A 471 -47.17 -43.29 25.60
N GLY A 472 -45.96 -43.83 25.50
CA GLY A 472 -45.27 -44.83 26.29
C GLY A 472 -44.08 -45.35 25.46
N LYS A 473 -43.07 -45.86 26.16
CA LYS A 473 -42.28 -47.08 25.89
C LYS A 473 -41.95 -47.51 24.44
N GLY A 474 -40.66 -47.81 24.22
CA GLY A 474 -40.17 -48.83 23.27
C GLY A 474 -39.70 -48.25 21.93
N SER A 475 -38.39 -48.27 21.63
CA SER A 475 -37.63 -49.38 21.03
C SER A 475 -37.94 -49.64 19.55
N GLY A 476 -36.90 -49.73 18.73
CA GLY A 476 -36.95 -50.51 17.50
C GLY A 476 -36.54 -49.78 16.23
N GLY A 477 -35.24 -49.85 15.93
CA GLY A 477 -34.67 -50.31 14.67
C GLY A 477 -35.38 -50.08 13.32
N GLY A 478 -34.57 -49.68 12.35
CA GLY A 478 -34.58 -50.32 11.04
C GLY A 478 -34.79 -49.41 9.82
N GLY A 479 -33.67 -49.07 9.17
CA GLY A 479 -33.41 -49.51 7.80
C GLY A 479 -33.99 -48.73 6.60
N GLY A 480 -33.06 -48.24 5.77
CA GLY A 480 -33.23 -48.04 4.31
C GLY A 480 -33.84 -46.69 3.92
N GLY A 481 -33.39 -45.95 2.91
CA GLY A 481 -32.40 -46.17 1.86
C GLY A 481 -32.75 -45.27 0.66
N GLY A 482 -31.81 -44.41 0.24
CA GLY A 482 -31.61 -44.02 -1.16
C GLY A 482 -32.47 -42.92 -1.83
N ARG A 483 -31.77 -41.85 -2.27
CA ARG A 483 -31.94 -41.02 -3.50
C ARG A 483 -33.26 -40.21 -3.64
N GLY A 484 -33.29 -38.93 -4.02
CA GLY A 484 -32.33 -37.95 -4.54
C GLY A 484 -33.12 -36.70 -5.03
N VAL A 485 -32.44 -35.78 -5.73
CA VAL A 485 -32.97 -34.61 -6.51
C VAL A 485 -33.03 -33.28 -5.71
N ARG A 486 -32.03 -32.37 -5.84
CA ARG A 486 -31.88 -31.22 -6.80
C ARG A 486 -32.69 -29.99 -6.30
N GLU A 487 -32.20 -28.77 -6.10
CA GLU A 487 -31.46 -27.81 -6.95
C GLU A 487 -31.09 -26.56 -6.06
N VAL A 488 -29.84 -26.05 -6.07
CA VAL A 488 -29.33 -24.81 -6.72
C VAL A 488 -29.44 -23.47 -5.94
N ARG A 489 -28.23 -23.00 -5.56
CA ARG A 489 -27.64 -21.63 -5.54
C ARG A 489 -28.57 -20.42 -5.77
N THR A 490 -28.30 -19.32 -5.04
CA THR A 490 -27.65 -18.10 -5.61
C THR A 490 -27.30 -17.03 -4.57
N ARG A 491 -26.30 -16.22 -4.96
CA ARG A 491 -25.53 -15.19 -4.28
C ARG A 491 -26.28 -13.88 -4.03
N LYS A 492 -25.76 -13.01 -3.15
CA LYS A 492 -25.58 -11.57 -3.46
C LYS A 492 -24.47 -10.93 -2.61
N ALA A 493 -23.57 -10.25 -3.33
CA ALA A 493 -22.53 -9.36 -2.83
C ALA A 493 -23.01 -7.89 -2.89
N LYS A 494 -22.33 -6.99 -2.16
CA LYS A 494 -22.17 -5.59 -2.60
C LYS A 494 -20.90 -4.93 -2.04
N ARG A 495 -20.02 -4.54 -2.97
CA ARG A 495 -18.96 -3.51 -2.95
C ARG A 495 -19.62 -2.11 -2.79
N LYS A 496 -18.99 -0.93 -2.55
CA LYS A 496 -17.64 -0.39 -2.27
C LYS A 496 -17.82 1.13 -1.98
N VAL A 497 -16.87 1.71 -1.23
CA VAL A 497 -16.25 3.06 -1.37
C VAL A 497 -17.05 4.35 -1.05
N ALA A 498 -16.49 5.17 -0.16
CA ALA A 498 -16.25 6.61 -0.36
C ALA A 498 -15.25 7.17 0.67
N LEU A 499 -14.33 8.03 0.20
CA LEU A 499 -13.31 8.78 0.96
C LEU A 499 -13.92 9.86 1.88
N LYS A 500 -13.22 10.21 2.97
CA LYS A 500 -13.09 11.60 3.41
C LYS A 500 -11.82 11.83 4.26
N VAL A 501 -11.06 12.83 3.83
CA VAL A 501 -9.94 13.50 4.52
C VAL A 501 -10.52 14.49 5.54
N GLY A 502 -9.84 14.67 6.69
CA GLY A 502 -9.91 15.91 7.48
C GLY A 502 -10.14 15.76 8.98
N GLU A 503 -9.10 16.15 9.73
CA GLU A 503 -9.06 16.71 11.09
C GLU A 503 -9.12 15.82 12.35
N SER A 504 -7.96 15.85 13.01
CA SER A 504 -7.62 15.70 14.43
C SER A 504 -8.75 15.93 15.44
N VAL A 505 -9.02 14.90 16.22
CA VAL A 505 -9.36 15.04 17.65
C VAL A 505 -8.64 13.91 18.38
N GLU A 506 -7.62 14.28 19.15
CA GLU A 506 -7.00 13.45 20.18
C GLU A 506 -8.10 12.90 21.08
N LYS A 507 -8.10 11.59 21.27
CA LYS A 507 -8.87 10.96 22.32
C LYS A 507 -7.95 9.97 23.00
N ASP A 508 -7.43 10.41 24.13
CA ASP A 508 -6.70 9.60 25.11
C ASP A 508 -7.44 8.28 25.32
N THR A 509 -6.86 7.20 24.80
CA THR A 509 -7.19 5.86 25.23
C THR A 509 -6.37 5.59 26.47
N GLU A 510 -7.04 5.67 27.61
CA GLU A 510 -6.58 5.08 28.86
C GLU A 510 -6.17 3.63 28.62
N ASP A 511 -4.97 3.33 29.12
CA ASP A 511 -4.21 2.09 29.13
C ASP A 511 -5.08 0.87 29.51
N ASP A 512 -5.53 0.12 28.50
CA ASP A 512 -6.05 -1.24 28.66
C ASP A 512 -4.84 -2.18 28.74
N GLY A 513 -4.36 -2.40 29.96
CA GLY A 513 -3.29 -3.32 30.31
C GLY A 513 -3.65 -4.79 30.05
N SER A 514 -3.82 -5.15 28.79
CA SER A 514 -3.72 -6.52 28.29
C SER A 514 -2.48 -6.63 27.42
N ARG A 515 -1.34 -6.93 28.04
CA ARG A 515 -0.10 -7.30 27.32
C ARG A 515 -0.40 -8.53 26.47
N SER A 516 -0.59 -8.31 25.17
CA SER A 516 -0.76 -9.39 24.20
C SER A 516 0.57 -10.14 24.06
N ASN A 517 0.53 -11.46 24.07
CA ASN A 517 1.69 -12.33 23.80
C ASN A 517 2.12 -12.30 22.32
N VAL A 518 1.87 -11.20 21.60
CA VAL A 518 2.12 -11.04 20.16
C VAL A 518 3.39 -10.23 19.99
N ILE A 519 4.34 -10.74 19.20
CA ILE A 519 5.55 -10.00 18.82
C ILE A 519 5.10 -8.82 17.96
N THR A 520 5.36 -7.59 18.42
CA THR A 520 5.00 -6.40 17.67
C THR A 520 6.06 -6.10 16.62
N ASN A 521 5.67 -5.45 15.52
CA ASN A 521 6.63 -5.07 14.47
C ASN A 521 7.74 -4.15 15.00
N GLU A 522 7.43 -3.30 15.99
CA GLU A 522 8.41 -2.41 16.64
C GLU A 522 9.53 -3.18 17.34
N GLU A 523 9.19 -4.30 18.00
CA GLU A 523 10.16 -5.16 18.66
C GLU A 523 11.02 -5.94 17.66
N VAL A 524 10.44 -6.37 16.53
CA VAL A 524 11.19 -6.99 15.43
C VAL A 524 12.21 -5.99 14.88
N ILE A 525 11.77 -4.77 14.57
CA ILE A 525 12.64 -3.71 14.06
C ILE A 525 13.80 -3.45 15.03
N ALA A 526 13.52 -3.24 16.32
CA ALA A 526 14.56 -2.98 17.32
C ALA A 526 15.59 -4.11 17.43
N THR A 527 15.16 -5.36 17.32
CA THR A 527 16.06 -6.52 17.38
C THR A 527 16.91 -6.64 16.11
N LEU A 528 16.33 -6.37 14.93
CA LEU A 528 17.05 -6.41 13.67
C LEU A 528 18.13 -5.31 13.58
N LEU A 529 17.83 -4.09 14.04
CA LEU A 529 18.80 -2.99 14.08
C LEU A 529 19.96 -3.28 15.04
N ALA A 530 19.71 -3.99 16.14
CA ALA A 530 20.75 -4.37 17.09
C ALA A 530 21.68 -5.49 16.57
N ASP A 531 21.13 -6.49 15.88
CA ASP A 531 21.89 -7.68 15.44
C ASP A 531 22.57 -7.51 14.06
N ILE A 532 22.13 -6.57 13.23
CA ILE A 532 22.63 -6.37 11.86
C ILE A 532 23.11 -4.93 11.66
N PRO A 533 24.44 -4.67 11.74
CA PRO A 533 24.97 -3.32 11.58
C PRO A 533 24.81 -2.81 10.14
N GLY A 534 24.47 -1.52 9.99
CA GLY A 534 24.28 -0.86 8.70
C GLY A 534 22.85 -0.91 8.15
N LEU A 535 21.90 -1.50 8.90
CA LEU A 535 20.48 -1.50 8.55
C LEU A 535 19.77 -0.19 8.96
N ASP A 536 20.39 0.62 9.82
CA ASP A 536 19.85 1.88 10.37
C ASP A 536 19.50 2.90 9.27
N ASP A 537 20.23 2.90 8.16
CA ASP A 537 20.04 3.83 7.05
C ASP A 537 18.83 3.48 6.16
N TYR A 538 18.17 2.34 6.39
CA TYR A 538 17.12 1.77 5.52
C TYR A 538 15.80 1.51 6.26
N GLU A 539 15.27 2.51 6.96
CA GLU A 539 14.05 2.39 7.80
C GLU A 539 12.86 1.70 7.08
N GLU A 540 12.56 2.10 5.84
CA GLU A 540 11.45 1.54 5.06
C GLU A 540 11.67 0.06 4.70
N PHE A 541 12.91 -0.32 4.44
CA PHE A 541 13.30 -1.71 4.18
C PHE A 541 13.19 -2.58 5.44
N VAL A 542 13.63 -2.06 6.59
CA VAL A 542 13.54 -2.79 7.88
C VAL A 542 12.09 -3.00 8.28
N ALA A 543 11.22 -2.01 8.07
CA ALA A 543 9.78 -2.15 8.30
C ALA A 543 9.16 -3.22 7.39
N ALA A 544 9.52 -3.25 6.11
CA ALA A 544 9.03 -4.25 5.16
C ALA A 544 9.56 -5.66 5.47
N ILE A 545 10.83 -5.80 5.91
CA ILE A 545 11.34 -7.07 6.43
C ILE A 545 10.54 -7.51 7.66
N ALA A 546 10.29 -6.61 8.62
CA ALA A 546 9.52 -6.96 9.80
C ALA A 546 8.12 -7.49 9.44
N GLU A 547 7.45 -6.87 8.45
CA GLU A 547 6.16 -7.33 7.92
C GLU A 547 6.26 -8.73 7.28
N GLU A 548 7.26 -8.97 6.43
CA GLU A 548 7.51 -10.29 5.81
C GLU A 548 7.85 -11.38 6.84
N LEU A 549 8.51 -11.03 7.95
CA LEU A 549 8.87 -11.96 9.02
C LEU A 549 7.70 -12.27 9.97
N THR A 550 6.61 -11.49 9.99
CA THR A 550 5.48 -11.70 10.93
C THR A 550 4.92 -13.13 10.91
N HIS A 551 4.63 -13.65 9.71
CA HIS A 551 4.04 -14.98 9.56
C HIS A 551 5.04 -16.11 9.88
N PRO A 552 6.30 -16.09 9.38
CA PRO A 552 7.33 -17.03 9.82
C PRO A 552 7.58 -17.01 11.34
N LEU A 553 7.59 -15.84 11.97
CA LEU A 553 7.80 -15.70 13.42
C LEU A 553 6.62 -16.26 14.22
N ALA A 554 5.38 -16.08 13.75
CA ALA A 554 4.21 -16.70 14.37
C ALA A 554 4.28 -18.23 14.33
N HIS A 555 4.69 -18.80 13.19
CA HIS A 555 4.89 -20.25 13.07
C HIS A 555 6.02 -20.74 14.00
N CYS A 556 7.15 -20.03 14.07
CA CYS A 556 8.22 -20.35 15.01
C CYS A 556 7.76 -20.29 16.48
N TYR A 557 6.89 -19.33 16.84
CA TYR A 557 6.31 -19.25 18.18
C TYR A 557 5.39 -20.44 18.48
N GLU A 558 4.54 -20.84 17.53
CA GLU A 558 3.67 -22.02 17.66
C GLU A 558 4.46 -23.32 17.77
N ASP A 559 5.53 -23.48 16.98
CA ASP A 559 6.43 -24.63 17.04
C ASP A 559 7.12 -24.72 18.40
N GLU A 560 7.70 -23.62 18.90
CA GLU A 560 8.35 -23.56 20.23
C GLU A 560 7.34 -23.78 21.37
N MET A 561 6.12 -23.24 21.28
CA MET A 561 5.04 -23.50 22.24
C MET A 561 4.63 -24.98 22.24
N THR A 562 4.59 -25.62 21.06
CA THR A 562 4.27 -27.04 20.91
C THR A 562 5.37 -27.92 21.49
N ALA A 563 6.64 -27.60 21.21
CA ALA A 563 7.80 -28.28 21.78
C ALA A 563 7.86 -28.14 23.31
N PHE A 564 7.55 -26.96 23.84
CA PHE A 564 7.47 -26.70 25.27
C PHE A 564 6.33 -27.48 25.94
N ARG A 565 5.13 -27.51 25.34
CA ARG A 565 3.99 -28.33 25.82
C ARG A 565 4.31 -29.82 25.83
N ALA A 566 5.01 -30.32 24.82
CA ALA A 566 5.47 -31.71 24.77
C ALA A 566 6.48 -32.04 25.87
N THR A 567 7.27 -31.04 26.30
CA THR A 567 8.22 -31.17 27.41
C THR A 567 7.50 -31.23 28.77
N ILE A 568 6.43 -30.43 28.95
CA ILE A 568 5.62 -30.41 30.18
C ILE A 568 4.73 -31.67 30.30
N CYS A 569 4.11 -32.12 29.21
CA CYS A 569 3.11 -33.21 29.24
C CYS A 569 3.70 -34.62 29.04
N ARG A 570 4.99 -34.82 29.28
CA ARG A 570 5.62 -36.12 29.03
C ARG A 570 5.13 -37.14 30.09
N PRO A 571 4.40 -38.22 29.72
CA PRO A 571 4.21 -39.34 30.63
C PRO A 571 5.61 -39.93 30.88
N ALA A 572 6.07 -39.85 32.12
CA ALA A 572 7.42 -40.22 32.49
C ALA A 572 7.71 -41.67 32.05
N VAL A 573 8.69 -41.84 31.17
CA VAL A 573 9.59 -43.00 31.29
C VAL A 573 10.48 -42.60 32.46
N PRO A 574 10.27 -43.19 33.64
CA PRO A 574 10.79 -42.58 34.85
C PRO A 574 12.29 -42.78 34.94
N SER A 575 13.00 -41.68 35.18
CA SER A 575 14.35 -41.71 35.74
C SER A 575 14.28 -42.32 37.16
N SER A 576 15.41 -42.69 37.75
CA SER A 576 15.41 -43.30 39.10
C SER A 576 14.81 -42.39 40.18
N GLU A 577 14.94 -41.07 40.03
CA GLU A 577 14.45 -40.07 40.99
C GLU A 577 12.93 -39.83 40.82
N ASP A 578 12.42 -39.76 39.58
CA ASP A 578 10.98 -39.55 39.31
C ASP A 578 10.08 -40.74 39.75
N LYS A 579 10.66 -41.94 39.93
CA LYS A 579 9.92 -43.10 40.46
C LYS A 579 9.55 -42.90 41.93
N GLU A 580 10.44 -42.31 42.71
CA GLU A 580 10.21 -42.11 44.14
C GLU A 580 9.11 -41.05 44.33
N ASP A 581 9.19 -39.92 43.62
CA ASP A 581 8.17 -38.86 43.71
C ASP A 581 6.76 -39.32 43.30
N THR A 582 6.65 -40.14 42.26
CA THR A 582 5.34 -40.67 41.82
C THR A 582 4.76 -41.71 42.78
N ILE A 583 5.62 -42.48 43.44
CA ILE A 583 5.23 -43.42 44.50
C ILE A 583 4.79 -42.63 45.74
N ASP A 584 5.52 -41.59 46.12
CA ASP A 584 5.22 -40.78 47.30
C ASP A 584 3.89 -40.03 47.16
N VAL A 585 3.63 -39.42 45.99
CA VAL A 585 2.35 -38.75 45.71
C VAL A 585 1.19 -39.76 45.72
N ALA A 586 1.39 -40.96 45.14
CA ALA A 586 0.38 -42.01 45.19
C ALA A 586 0.13 -42.53 46.62
N GLU A 587 1.16 -42.60 47.45
CA GLU A 587 1.05 -42.98 48.87
C GLU A 587 0.34 -41.89 49.69
N GLU A 588 0.67 -40.61 49.50
CA GLU A 588 -0.01 -39.48 50.15
C GLU A 588 -1.50 -39.41 49.76
N LEU A 589 -1.83 -39.60 48.47
CA LEU A 589 -3.22 -39.71 48.01
C LEU A 589 -3.95 -40.90 48.63
N THR A 590 -3.27 -42.05 48.74
CA THR A 590 -3.84 -43.25 49.39
C THR A 590 -4.07 -43.01 50.88
N ASN A 591 -3.18 -42.30 51.56
CA ASN A 591 -3.33 -41.93 52.98
C ASN A 591 -4.50 -40.95 53.17
N ALA A 592 -4.64 -39.94 52.32
CA ALA A 592 -5.77 -39.01 52.37
C ALA A 592 -7.12 -39.70 52.09
N TYR A 593 -7.16 -40.61 51.11
CA TYR A 593 -8.34 -41.43 50.80
C TYR A 593 -8.75 -42.33 51.97
N THR A 594 -7.79 -43.04 52.58
CA THR A 594 -8.06 -43.92 53.71
C THR A 594 -8.49 -43.15 54.96
N ALA A 595 -7.90 -41.97 55.19
CA ALA A 595 -8.34 -41.07 56.26
C ALA A 595 -9.79 -40.62 56.05
N LEU A 596 -10.11 -40.03 54.88
CA LEU A 596 -11.46 -39.55 54.57
C LEU A 596 -12.52 -40.65 54.74
N ARG A 597 -12.23 -41.87 54.30
CA ARG A 597 -13.12 -43.02 54.48
C ARG A 597 -13.31 -43.40 55.96
N ALA A 598 -12.24 -43.44 56.75
CA ALA A 598 -12.33 -43.76 58.18
C ALA A 598 -13.11 -42.70 58.96
N PHE A 599 -12.93 -41.42 58.62
CA PHE A 599 -13.69 -40.30 59.19
C PHE A 599 -15.17 -40.30 58.78
N ASP A 600 -15.48 -40.70 57.54
CA ASP A 600 -16.88 -40.81 57.08
C ASP A 600 -17.60 -42.00 57.73
N GLN A 601 -16.89 -43.13 57.89
CA GLN A 601 -17.43 -44.31 58.58
C GLN A 601 -17.76 -44.03 60.05
N SER A 602 -16.89 -43.31 60.77
CA SER A 602 -17.14 -42.93 62.17
C SER A 602 -18.26 -41.90 62.27
N ALA A 603 -18.41 -41.01 61.29
CA ALA A 603 -19.49 -40.03 61.24
C ALA A 603 -20.86 -40.70 61.07
N SER A 604 -20.95 -41.85 60.40
CA SER A 604 -22.21 -42.58 60.20
C SER A 604 -22.86 -43.14 61.47
N ALA A 605 -22.15 -43.08 62.61
CA ALA A 605 -22.67 -43.46 63.91
C ALA A 605 -23.59 -42.41 64.57
N PHE A 606 -23.70 -41.21 63.97
CA PHE A 606 -24.49 -40.09 64.49
C PHE A 606 -25.70 -39.78 63.59
N ASP A 607 -26.65 -39.01 64.11
CA ASP A 607 -27.87 -38.62 63.38
C ASP A 607 -27.56 -37.94 62.04
N ASP A 608 -28.46 -38.11 61.06
CA ASP A 608 -28.34 -37.63 59.67
C ASP A 608 -27.97 -36.14 59.57
N ASP A 609 -28.52 -35.31 60.47
CA ASP A 609 -28.23 -33.87 60.52
C ASP A 609 -26.76 -33.61 60.88
N ILE A 610 -26.22 -34.30 61.89
CA ILE A 610 -24.83 -34.18 62.36
C ILE A 610 -23.88 -34.79 61.32
N TYR A 611 -24.23 -35.97 60.79
CA TYR A 611 -23.50 -36.61 59.71
C TYR A 611 -23.32 -35.66 58.51
N SER A 612 -24.39 -35.00 58.07
CA SER A 612 -24.31 -34.04 56.94
C SER A 612 -23.37 -32.86 57.19
N HIS A 613 -23.23 -32.42 58.46
CA HIS A 613 -22.34 -31.32 58.85
C HIS A 613 -20.89 -31.78 58.91
N ILE A 614 -20.64 -33.00 59.40
CA ILE A 614 -19.32 -33.62 59.44
C ILE A 614 -18.83 -33.91 58.02
N SER A 615 -19.64 -34.55 57.16
CA SER A 615 -19.26 -34.85 55.77
C SER A 615 -18.88 -33.59 54.99
N ARG A 616 -19.63 -32.48 55.12
CA ARG A 616 -19.26 -31.19 54.48
C ARG A 616 -17.96 -30.60 55.02
N HIS A 617 -17.68 -30.78 56.31
CA HIS A 617 -16.44 -30.31 56.91
C HIS A 617 -15.23 -31.13 56.46
N LEU A 618 -15.37 -32.46 56.40
CA LEU A 618 -14.34 -33.37 55.89
C LEU A 618 -13.97 -33.07 54.44
N LEU A 619 -14.96 -32.80 53.58
CA LEU A 619 -14.70 -32.42 52.19
C LEU A 619 -13.94 -31.10 52.08
N ARG A 620 -14.30 -30.09 52.87
CA ARG A 620 -13.64 -28.77 52.85
C ARG A 620 -12.24 -28.75 53.45
N THR A 621 -11.91 -29.73 54.28
CA THR A 621 -10.60 -29.86 54.94
C THR A 621 -9.77 -30.90 54.19
N LEU A 622 -9.87 -32.17 54.58
CA LEU A 622 -9.11 -33.28 54.01
C LEU A 622 -9.37 -33.50 52.51
N GLY A 623 -10.62 -33.32 52.04
CA GLY A 623 -10.94 -33.42 50.62
C GLY A 623 -10.34 -32.28 49.79
N ASN A 624 -10.27 -31.08 50.36
CA ASN A 624 -9.66 -29.94 49.68
C ASN A 624 -8.13 -30.10 49.60
N GLU A 625 -7.50 -30.62 50.64
CA GLU A 625 -6.07 -30.93 50.69
C GLU A 625 -5.69 -32.01 49.68
N ALA A 626 -6.43 -33.12 49.64
CA ALA A 626 -6.20 -34.21 48.67
C ALA A 626 -6.35 -33.72 47.22
N THR A 627 -7.33 -32.86 46.97
CA THR A 627 -7.53 -32.24 45.64
C THR A 627 -6.38 -31.29 45.31
N ALA A 628 -5.95 -30.44 46.25
CA ALA A 628 -4.81 -29.53 46.03
C ALA A 628 -3.53 -30.31 45.69
N LEU A 629 -3.28 -31.42 46.39
CA LEU A 629 -2.11 -32.27 46.18
C LEU A 629 -2.07 -32.84 44.75
N LEU A 630 -3.20 -33.35 44.24
CA LEU A 630 -3.27 -33.86 42.87
C LEU A 630 -3.05 -32.75 41.83
N PHE A 631 -3.61 -31.56 42.03
CA PHE A 631 -3.40 -30.42 41.12
C PHE A 631 -1.96 -29.89 41.18
N ALA A 632 -1.35 -29.85 42.36
CA ALA A 632 0.05 -29.45 42.53
C ALA A 632 1.02 -30.43 41.86
N ALA A 633 0.72 -31.73 41.89
CA ALA A 633 1.50 -32.74 41.20
C ALA A 633 1.42 -32.64 39.65
N MET A 634 0.40 -31.96 39.12
CA MET A 634 0.20 -31.71 37.68
C MET A 634 0.69 -30.33 37.22
N GLY A 635 1.06 -29.44 38.16
CA GLY A 635 1.48 -28.07 37.87
C GLY A 635 2.96 -27.94 37.49
N PRO A 636 3.37 -26.84 36.83
CA PRO A 636 4.76 -26.58 36.50
C PRO A 636 5.56 -26.32 37.79
N GLY A 637 6.42 -27.27 38.18
CA GLY A 637 7.40 -27.09 39.27
C GLY A 637 7.22 -27.95 40.51
N GLY A 638 6.89 -29.24 40.38
CA GLY A 638 7.12 -30.32 41.37
C GLY A 638 7.04 -29.93 42.86
N ARG A 639 5.95 -30.35 43.53
CA ARG A 639 5.65 -30.12 44.96
C ARG A 639 5.71 -28.63 45.40
N GLY A 640 4.69 -27.86 45.03
CA GLY A 640 4.31 -26.66 45.77
C GLY A 640 3.18 -26.97 46.76
N SER A 641 3.46 -27.00 48.07
CA SER A 641 2.45 -27.17 49.13
C SER A 641 1.72 -25.84 49.41
N GLN A 642 1.16 -25.24 48.36
CA GLN A 642 0.22 -24.13 48.51
C GLN A 642 -1.19 -24.70 48.34
N LEU A 643 -2.02 -24.57 49.37
CA LEU A 643 -3.44 -24.88 49.31
C LEU A 643 -4.09 -23.93 48.28
N LEU A 644 -4.12 -24.35 47.02
CA LEU A 644 -4.76 -23.60 45.95
C LEU A 644 -6.25 -23.50 46.24
N SER A 645 -6.81 -22.30 46.08
CA SER A 645 -8.26 -22.11 46.18
C SER A 645 -8.99 -22.88 45.08
N THR A 646 -10.28 -23.18 45.31
CA THR A 646 -11.12 -23.89 44.33
C THR A 646 -11.15 -23.17 42.97
N ASP A 647 -11.08 -21.83 42.96
CA ASP A 647 -11.06 -21.02 41.74
C ASP A 647 -9.69 -21.03 41.03
N ALA A 648 -8.58 -21.03 41.79
CA ALA A 648 -7.24 -21.10 41.21
C ALA A 648 -6.99 -22.41 40.44
N ARG A 649 -7.62 -23.51 40.87
CA ARG A 649 -7.54 -24.82 40.19
C ARG A 649 -8.24 -24.83 38.84
N PHE A 650 -9.30 -24.04 38.65
CA PHE A 650 -9.93 -23.89 37.32
C PHE A 650 -9.00 -23.20 36.32
N GLY A 651 -8.20 -22.24 36.78
CA GLY A 651 -7.17 -21.60 35.94
C GLY A 651 -6.10 -22.59 35.47
N GLN A 652 -5.66 -23.50 36.36
CA GLN A 652 -4.68 -24.54 36.01
C GLN A 652 -5.18 -25.54 34.98
N LEU A 653 -6.49 -25.82 34.94
CA LEU A 653 -7.07 -26.73 33.92
C LEU A 653 -6.75 -26.27 32.51
N ALA A 654 -6.75 -24.96 32.22
CA ALA A 654 -6.46 -24.43 30.88
C ALA A 654 -5.07 -24.83 30.35
N CYS A 655 -4.12 -25.11 31.25
CA CYS A 655 -2.76 -25.53 30.93
C CYS A 655 -2.60 -27.05 30.78
N LEU A 656 -3.62 -27.84 31.13
CA LEU A 656 -3.58 -29.30 31.14
C LEU A 656 -4.22 -29.92 29.88
N PRO A 657 -3.83 -31.16 29.50
CA PRO A 657 -4.43 -31.90 28.39
C PRO A 657 -5.96 -32.00 28.50
N LYS A 658 -6.66 -31.84 27.36
CA LYS A 658 -8.14 -31.84 27.29
C LYS A 658 -8.77 -33.12 27.87
N ASP A 659 -8.07 -34.25 27.80
CA ASP A 659 -8.54 -35.53 28.32
C ASP A 659 -8.64 -35.56 29.86
N LEU A 660 -7.88 -34.70 30.56
CA LEU A 660 -7.88 -34.57 32.02
C LEU A 660 -8.92 -33.56 32.54
N HIS A 661 -9.47 -32.70 31.68
CA HIS A 661 -10.42 -31.66 32.10
C HIS A 661 -11.67 -32.24 32.76
N GLY A 662 -12.25 -33.30 32.19
CA GLY A 662 -13.47 -33.91 32.70
C GLY A 662 -13.31 -34.49 34.12
N PRO A 663 -12.36 -35.42 34.35
CA PRO A 663 -12.09 -35.99 35.67
C PRO A 663 -11.73 -34.93 36.72
N LEU A 664 -10.82 -34.01 36.41
CA LEU A 664 -10.35 -32.99 37.37
C LEU A 664 -11.41 -31.93 37.70
N THR A 665 -12.26 -31.56 36.73
CA THR A 665 -13.40 -30.64 37.00
C THR A 665 -14.41 -31.27 37.95
N ARG A 666 -14.72 -32.56 37.76
CA ARG A 666 -15.64 -33.28 38.66
C ARG A 666 -15.07 -33.37 40.08
N LEU A 667 -13.78 -33.68 40.22
CA LEU A 667 -13.12 -33.69 41.51
C LEU A 667 -13.15 -32.33 42.21
N ASN A 668 -12.80 -31.24 41.51
CA ASN A 668 -12.78 -29.91 42.11
C ASN A 668 -14.17 -29.45 42.59
N ASN A 669 -15.22 -29.81 41.86
CA ASN A 669 -16.61 -29.54 42.26
C ASN A 669 -17.06 -30.40 43.46
N ALA A 670 -16.58 -31.64 43.57
CA ALA A 670 -16.96 -32.57 44.62
C ALA A 670 -16.52 -32.11 46.03
N VAL A 671 -15.47 -31.28 46.14
CA VAL A 671 -15.04 -30.64 47.41
C VAL A 671 -16.15 -29.78 48.04
N GLY A 672 -16.99 -29.15 47.22
CA GLY A 672 -18.16 -28.38 47.67
C GLY A 672 -19.42 -29.23 47.91
N GLY A 673 -19.33 -30.55 47.75
CA GLY A 673 -20.45 -31.48 47.77
C GLY A 673 -21.02 -31.79 49.16
N LYS A 674 -21.90 -32.80 49.19
CA LYS A 674 -22.56 -33.29 50.43
C LYS A 674 -22.17 -34.73 50.79
N SER A 675 -21.54 -35.47 49.88
CA SER A 675 -21.25 -36.89 50.02
C SER A 675 -19.75 -37.15 49.91
N VAL A 676 -19.15 -37.73 50.95
CA VAL A 676 -17.74 -38.14 50.93
C VAL A 676 -17.56 -39.33 49.98
N THR A 677 -18.52 -40.25 49.90
CA THR A 677 -18.47 -41.40 48.98
C THR A 677 -18.39 -40.97 47.51
N GLU A 678 -19.13 -39.94 47.11
CA GLU A 678 -19.10 -39.39 45.75
C GLU A 678 -17.75 -38.71 45.44
N TYR A 679 -17.22 -37.98 46.41
CA TYR A 679 -15.89 -37.36 46.32
C TYR A 679 -14.78 -38.41 46.14
N LEU A 680 -14.80 -39.50 46.93
CA LEU A 680 -13.81 -40.58 46.84
C LEU A 680 -13.82 -41.26 45.46
N ILE A 681 -14.98 -41.41 44.82
CA ILE A 681 -15.08 -41.91 43.44
C ILE A 681 -14.43 -40.93 42.46
N CYS A 682 -14.72 -39.63 42.59
CA CYS A 682 -14.12 -38.61 41.74
C CYS A 682 -12.60 -38.53 41.91
N LEU A 683 -12.09 -38.74 43.14
CA LEU A 683 -10.67 -38.72 43.44
C LEU A 683 -9.94 -39.88 42.78
N ASP A 684 -10.50 -41.10 42.84
CA ASP A 684 -9.92 -42.29 42.20
C ASP A 684 -9.92 -42.16 40.67
N GLU A 685 -11.03 -41.71 40.08
CA GLU A 685 -11.12 -41.46 38.63
C GLU A 685 -10.11 -40.40 38.16
N ALA A 686 -9.95 -39.31 38.92
CA ALA A 686 -9.00 -38.25 38.59
C ALA A 686 -7.55 -38.69 38.78
N ALA A 687 -7.23 -39.40 39.87
CA ALA A 687 -5.89 -39.95 40.11
C ALA A 687 -5.49 -40.94 39.00
N GLN A 688 -6.41 -41.83 38.61
CA GLN A 688 -6.19 -42.77 37.51
C GLN A 688 -5.98 -42.07 36.18
N ALA A 689 -6.76 -41.04 35.87
CA ALA A 689 -6.58 -40.22 34.66
C ALA A 689 -5.22 -39.51 34.64
N CYS A 690 -4.74 -39.08 35.82
CA CYS A 690 -3.41 -38.47 35.98
C CYS A 690 -2.26 -39.49 36.03
N GLY A 691 -2.54 -40.80 35.94
CA GLY A 691 -1.52 -41.85 35.92
C GLY A 691 -1.09 -42.37 37.31
N TYR A 692 -1.69 -41.91 38.39
CA TYR A 692 -1.44 -42.40 39.75
C TYR A 692 -2.28 -43.66 40.03
N ARG A 693 -1.65 -44.69 40.60
CA ARG A 693 -2.35 -45.92 41.01
C ARG A 693 -2.41 -45.99 42.53
N MET A 694 -3.59 -45.72 43.08
CA MET A 694 -3.84 -45.82 44.52
C MET A 694 -3.93 -47.29 44.97
N HIS A 695 -3.43 -47.60 46.16
CA HIS A 695 -3.37 -48.96 46.67
C HIS A 695 -4.67 -49.41 47.36
N LYS A 696 -4.85 -50.74 47.51
CA LYS A 696 -5.99 -51.31 48.24
C LYS A 696 -5.99 -50.88 49.70
N ILE A 697 -7.18 -50.52 50.18
CA ILE A 697 -7.43 -50.06 51.55
C ILE A 697 -7.06 -51.16 52.56
N ASP A 698 -6.24 -50.83 53.55
CA ASP A 698 -5.79 -51.75 54.60
C ASP A 698 -6.44 -51.39 55.94
N HIS A 699 -7.12 -52.35 56.56
CA HIS A 699 -7.71 -52.20 57.89
C HIS A 699 -6.65 -51.83 58.95
N LYS A 700 -5.38 -52.20 58.74
CA LYS A 700 -4.27 -51.79 59.62
C LYS A 700 -3.99 -50.30 59.52
N ARG A 701 -4.09 -49.70 58.32
CA ARG A 701 -3.89 -48.26 58.12
C ARG A 701 -5.03 -47.44 58.73
N GLU A 702 -6.27 -47.86 58.57
CA GLU A 702 -7.44 -47.23 59.22
C GLU A 702 -7.29 -47.24 60.76
N LYS A 703 -6.82 -48.36 61.34
CA LYS A 703 -6.52 -48.46 62.78
C LYS A 703 -5.36 -47.55 63.22
N LEU A 704 -4.33 -47.38 62.39
CA LEU A 704 -3.19 -46.51 62.70
C LEU A 704 -3.59 -45.03 62.65
N ILE A 705 -4.42 -44.64 61.67
CA ILE A 705 -5.00 -43.30 61.57
C ILE A 705 -5.84 -43.00 62.82
N TRP A 706 -6.66 -43.96 63.26
CA TRP A 706 -7.41 -43.85 64.51
C TRP A 706 -6.49 -43.59 65.72
N LEU A 707 -5.50 -44.46 65.95
CA LEU A 707 -4.60 -44.36 67.10
C LEU A 707 -3.84 -43.03 67.12
N ARG A 708 -3.32 -42.60 65.96
CA ARG A 708 -2.59 -41.33 65.84
C ARG A 708 -3.48 -40.12 66.07
N HIS A 709 -4.72 -40.14 65.54
CA HIS A 709 -5.69 -39.07 65.76
C HIS A 709 -6.09 -38.97 67.23
N GLU A 710 -6.32 -40.11 67.88
CA GLU A 710 -6.65 -40.18 69.30
C GLU A 710 -5.51 -39.67 70.18
N GLU A 711 -4.26 -40.04 69.89
CA GLU A 711 -3.05 -39.53 70.55
C GLU A 711 -2.91 -38.02 70.37
N THR A 712 -3.08 -37.52 69.14
CA THR A 712 -3.03 -36.08 68.83
C THR A 712 -4.08 -35.29 69.62
N LEU A 713 -5.32 -35.80 69.70
CA LEU A 713 -6.39 -35.18 70.49
C LEU A 713 -6.09 -35.19 71.99
N ARG A 714 -5.49 -36.28 72.51
CA ARG A 714 -5.07 -36.36 73.92
C ARG A 714 -3.96 -35.36 74.23
N GLU A 715 -2.95 -35.26 73.37
CA GLU A 715 -1.87 -34.27 73.50
C GLU A 715 -2.41 -32.84 73.46
N GLN A 716 -3.25 -32.53 72.47
CA GLN A 716 -3.91 -31.22 72.34
C GLN A 716 -4.76 -30.89 73.57
N LEU A 717 -5.53 -31.86 74.10
CA LEU A 717 -6.35 -31.63 75.29
C LEU A 717 -5.50 -31.44 76.56
N SER A 718 -4.39 -32.19 76.70
CA SER A 718 -3.50 -32.08 77.85
C SER A 718 -2.84 -30.70 77.93
N SER A 719 -2.42 -30.17 76.78
CA SER A 719 -1.74 -28.88 76.61
C SER A 719 -2.68 -27.66 76.45
N CYS A 720 -3.99 -27.89 76.35
CA CYS A 720 -4.95 -26.81 76.15
C CYS A 720 -5.27 -26.07 77.46
N ASP A 721 -5.04 -24.76 77.47
CA ASP A 721 -5.37 -23.88 78.60
C ASP A 721 -6.67 -23.09 78.38
N SER A 722 -7.17 -23.02 77.14
CA SER A 722 -8.35 -22.22 76.83
C SER A 722 -9.65 -23.01 77.10
N PRO A 723 -10.58 -22.49 77.93
CA PRO A 723 -11.77 -23.24 78.31
C PRO A 723 -12.68 -23.67 77.13
N PRO A 724 -12.93 -22.83 76.11
CA PRO A 724 -13.77 -23.22 74.96
C PRO A 724 -13.14 -24.30 74.07
N GLU A 725 -11.82 -24.24 73.86
CA GLU A 725 -11.11 -25.23 73.06
C GLU A 725 -10.94 -26.56 73.81
N ALA A 726 -10.72 -26.51 75.13
CA ALA A 726 -10.71 -27.69 75.98
C ALA A 726 -12.05 -28.43 75.92
N LEU A 727 -13.18 -27.72 75.92
CA LEU A 727 -14.51 -28.32 75.72
C LEU A 727 -14.64 -28.96 74.33
N ARG A 728 -14.21 -28.25 73.27
CA ARG A 728 -14.23 -28.80 71.90
C ARG A 728 -13.42 -30.11 71.81
N LEU A 729 -12.18 -30.10 72.30
CA LEU A 729 -11.28 -31.24 72.23
C LEU A 729 -11.79 -32.40 73.09
N ALA A 730 -12.30 -32.13 74.29
CA ALA A 730 -12.88 -33.14 75.17
C ALA A 730 -14.11 -33.81 74.53
N VAL A 731 -15.05 -33.03 73.99
CA VAL A 731 -16.26 -33.56 73.33
C VAL A 731 -15.91 -34.31 72.05
N THR A 732 -14.94 -33.83 71.28
CA THR A 732 -14.48 -34.53 70.07
C THR A 732 -13.81 -35.86 70.42
N LEU A 733 -12.97 -35.91 71.47
CA LEU A 733 -12.33 -37.13 71.94
C LEU A 733 -13.34 -38.15 72.46
N LEU A 734 -14.33 -37.71 73.26
CA LEU A 734 -15.42 -38.57 73.73
C LEU A 734 -16.30 -39.08 72.58
N ALA A 735 -16.59 -38.24 71.58
CA ALA A 735 -17.32 -38.65 70.38
C ALA A 735 -16.54 -39.69 69.57
N ALA A 736 -15.22 -39.52 69.46
CA ALA A 736 -14.36 -40.47 68.78
C ALA A 736 -14.29 -41.83 69.50
N GLN A 737 -14.29 -41.81 70.84
CA GLN A 737 -14.38 -43.02 71.66
C GLN A 737 -15.74 -43.72 71.52
N PHE A 738 -16.83 -42.95 71.43
CA PHE A 738 -18.19 -43.47 71.25
C PHE A 738 -18.36 -44.15 69.88
N SER A 739 -17.92 -43.51 68.80
CA SER A 739 -18.00 -44.05 67.43
C SER A 739 -16.93 -45.11 67.12
N LYS A 740 -15.99 -45.35 68.05
CA LYS A 740 -14.84 -46.26 67.88
C LYS A 740 -14.03 -45.97 66.62
N GLY A 741 -13.86 -44.69 66.29
CA GLY A 741 -13.18 -44.25 65.07
C GLY A 741 -12.86 -42.76 65.03
N PRO A 742 -11.98 -42.33 64.12
CA PRO A 742 -11.49 -40.96 64.10
C PRO A 742 -12.61 -40.03 63.66
N ILE A 743 -12.89 -38.96 64.41
CA ILE A 743 -13.93 -37.99 64.06
C ILE A 743 -13.35 -36.58 64.06
N SER A 744 -13.69 -35.80 63.03
CA SER A 744 -13.35 -34.39 62.92
C SER A 744 -14.64 -33.59 62.82
N VAL A 745 -14.95 -32.84 63.86
CA VAL A 745 -16.25 -32.17 64.01
C VAL A 745 -16.07 -30.67 63.89
N PRO A 746 -16.84 -29.98 63.03
CA PRO A 746 -16.80 -28.53 62.96
C PRO A 746 -17.30 -27.91 64.28
N PRO A 747 -16.75 -26.77 64.73
CA PRO A 747 -17.11 -26.17 66.02
C PRO A 747 -18.61 -25.96 66.25
N ARG A 748 -19.34 -25.66 65.19
CA ARG A 748 -20.80 -25.43 65.21
C ARG A 748 -21.63 -26.67 65.50
N ALA A 749 -21.09 -27.87 65.27
CA ALA A 749 -21.80 -29.13 65.50
C ALA A 749 -21.59 -29.70 66.91
N ILE A 750 -20.62 -29.18 67.67
CA ILE A 750 -20.26 -29.66 69.02
C ILE A 750 -21.44 -29.66 70.01
N PRO A 751 -22.29 -28.60 70.08
CA PRO A 751 -23.36 -28.58 71.07
C PRO A 751 -24.46 -29.63 70.80
N ARG A 752 -24.63 -30.00 69.53
CA ARG A 752 -25.56 -31.06 69.10
C ARG A 752 -24.95 -32.43 69.31
N LEU A 753 -23.68 -32.60 68.96
CA LEU A 753 -22.92 -33.84 69.23
C LEU A 753 -22.89 -34.20 70.71
N LEU A 754 -22.82 -33.19 71.60
CA LEU A 754 -22.86 -33.41 73.04
C LEU A 754 -24.16 -34.12 73.47
N ALA A 755 -25.30 -33.87 72.80
CA ALA A 755 -26.56 -34.53 73.16
C ALA A 755 -26.49 -36.06 72.97
N ASP A 756 -25.81 -36.52 71.92
CA ASP A 756 -25.70 -37.94 71.57
C ASP A 756 -24.64 -38.63 72.43
N VAL A 757 -23.48 -37.99 72.62
CA VAL A 757 -22.36 -38.54 73.39
C VAL A 757 -22.69 -38.67 74.87
N VAL A 758 -23.49 -37.74 75.43
CA VAL A 758 -23.94 -37.75 76.83
C VAL A 758 -24.72 -39.02 77.17
N VAL A 759 -25.45 -39.63 76.23
CA VAL A 759 -26.24 -40.86 76.46
C VAL A 759 -25.36 -42.02 76.96
N SER A 760 -24.07 -42.00 76.64
CA SER A 760 -23.10 -43.03 77.03
C SER A 760 -22.37 -42.79 78.37
N LEU A 761 -22.52 -41.61 78.99
CA LEU A 761 -21.80 -41.19 80.21
C LEU A 761 -22.60 -41.38 81.51
N GLY A 762 -21.95 -41.40 82.68
CA GLY A 762 -22.61 -41.45 84.00
C GLY A 762 -23.27 -40.12 84.42
N GLU A 763 -24.23 -40.13 85.35
CA GLU A 763 -24.98 -38.91 85.75
C GLU A 763 -24.08 -37.76 86.25
N SER A 764 -23.03 -38.09 87.01
CA SER A 764 -22.04 -37.12 87.51
C SER A 764 -21.21 -36.49 86.39
N GLU A 765 -20.82 -37.30 85.39
CA GLU A 765 -20.01 -36.90 84.24
C GLU A 765 -20.80 -36.02 83.27
N ARG A 766 -22.08 -36.37 83.05
CA ARG A 766 -23.02 -35.57 82.27
C ARG A 766 -23.23 -34.19 82.91
N ALA A 767 -23.42 -34.15 84.23
CA ALA A 767 -23.60 -32.90 84.97
C ALA A 767 -22.37 -31.99 84.84
N LEU A 768 -21.16 -32.56 84.91
CA LEU A 768 -19.91 -31.84 84.70
C LEU A 768 -19.84 -31.23 83.29
N LEU A 769 -20.09 -32.02 82.24
CA LEU A 769 -20.04 -31.52 80.85
C LEU A 769 -21.08 -30.45 80.55
N PHE A 770 -22.32 -30.60 81.04
CA PHE A 770 -23.36 -29.59 80.86
C PHE A 770 -23.06 -28.31 81.63
N ARG A 771 -22.56 -28.42 82.87
CA ARG A 771 -22.15 -27.26 83.66
C ARG A 771 -20.98 -26.52 83.01
N TYR A 772 -19.99 -27.26 82.53
CA TYR A 772 -18.85 -26.69 81.82
C TYR A 772 -19.27 -26.01 80.52
N ARG A 773 -20.17 -26.63 79.73
CA ARG A 773 -20.73 -26.00 78.52
C ARG A 773 -21.48 -24.70 78.85
N GLU A 774 -22.29 -24.71 79.90
CA GLU A 774 -23.05 -23.53 80.34
C GLU A 774 -22.09 -22.39 80.69
N LEU A 775 -21.05 -22.66 81.48
CA LEU A 775 -20.03 -21.68 81.85
C LEU A 775 -19.24 -21.17 80.65
N VAL A 776 -18.86 -22.03 79.71
CA VAL A 776 -18.21 -21.61 78.44
C VAL A 776 -19.15 -20.74 77.61
N THR A 777 -20.44 -21.04 77.58
CA THR A 777 -21.44 -20.23 76.86
C THR A 777 -21.61 -18.86 77.52
N GLN A 778 -21.60 -18.80 78.85
CA GLN A 778 -21.61 -17.56 79.62
C GLN A 778 -20.33 -16.75 79.39
N GLN A 779 -19.17 -17.40 79.30
CA GLN A 779 -17.88 -16.78 78.97
C GLN A 779 -17.92 -16.13 77.56
N LEU A 780 -18.33 -16.87 76.53
CA LEU A 780 -18.39 -16.37 75.16
C LEU A 780 -19.42 -15.23 74.98
N ASN A 781 -20.54 -15.27 75.71
CA ASN A 781 -21.52 -14.18 75.73
C ASN A 781 -21.02 -12.94 76.49
N ALA A 782 -20.28 -13.13 77.59
CA ALA A 782 -19.73 -12.06 78.41
C ALA A 782 -18.56 -11.32 77.74
N GLU A 783 -17.86 -11.95 76.80
CA GLU A 783 -16.86 -11.29 75.93
C GLU A 783 -17.49 -10.28 74.95
N GLN A 784 -18.82 -10.30 74.76
CA GLN A 784 -19.56 -9.38 73.87
C GLN A 784 -20.28 -8.23 74.61
N GLY A 785 -20.25 -8.16 75.95
CA GLY A 785 -20.85 -7.06 76.73
C GLY A 785 -20.42 -7.04 78.20
N ARG A 786 -20.00 -5.87 78.72
CA ARG A 786 -19.43 -5.67 80.07
C ARG A 786 -20.38 -6.08 81.21
N ALA A 787 -19.94 -6.97 82.12
CA ALA A 787 -20.45 -7.08 83.49
C ALA A 787 -19.47 -7.83 84.43
N ALA A 788 -19.50 -7.47 85.72
CA ALA A 788 -18.60 -7.92 86.80
C ALA A 788 -18.66 -9.43 87.16
N SER A 789 -19.47 -10.23 86.47
CA SER A 789 -19.58 -11.69 86.64
C SER A 789 -18.49 -12.49 85.93
N GLN A 790 -17.54 -11.84 85.24
CA GLN A 790 -16.49 -12.51 84.48
C GLN A 790 -15.50 -13.27 85.39
N VAL A 791 -15.06 -12.68 86.51
CA VAL A 791 -14.02 -13.29 87.36
C VAL A 791 -14.49 -14.61 87.98
N GLU A 792 -15.71 -14.67 88.49
CA GLU A 792 -16.30 -15.88 89.09
C GLU A 792 -16.46 -17.01 88.07
N VAL A 793 -16.88 -16.69 86.84
CA VAL A 793 -17.01 -17.68 85.75
C VAL A 793 -15.63 -18.22 85.32
N TYR A 794 -14.62 -17.35 85.23
CA TYR A 794 -13.25 -17.76 84.90
C TYR A 794 -12.59 -18.61 86.00
N GLU A 795 -12.84 -18.29 87.27
CA GLU A 795 -12.38 -19.10 88.41
C GLU A 795 -13.08 -20.47 88.47
N GLU A 796 -14.41 -20.54 88.29
CA GLU A 796 -15.15 -21.81 88.21
C GLU A 796 -14.69 -22.67 87.02
N LEU A 797 -14.47 -22.08 85.84
CA LEU A 797 -13.94 -22.79 84.68
C LEU A 797 -12.52 -23.32 84.94
N GLY A 798 -11.66 -22.54 85.58
CA GLY A 798 -10.32 -22.96 85.97
C GLY A 798 -10.32 -24.13 86.96
N GLN A 799 -11.26 -24.16 87.90
CA GLN A 799 -11.44 -25.26 88.85
C GLN A 799 -11.98 -26.54 88.18
N LEU A 800 -12.89 -26.40 87.21
CA LEU A 800 -13.50 -27.54 86.52
C LEU A 800 -12.64 -28.09 85.36
N LEU A 801 -11.69 -27.32 84.82
CA LEU A 801 -10.83 -27.71 83.70
C LEU A 801 -10.03 -29.01 83.97
N PRO A 802 -9.36 -29.20 85.13
CA PRO A 802 -8.69 -30.47 85.44
C PRO A 802 -9.66 -31.66 85.48
N ALA A 803 -10.89 -31.44 85.98
CA ALA A 803 -11.92 -32.49 86.04
C ALA A 803 -12.45 -32.85 84.65
N LEU A 804 -12.59 -31.87 83.75
CA LEU A 804 -12.92 -32.09 82.33
C LEU A 804 -11.80 -32.85 81.60
N LYS A 805 -10.53 -32.47 81.81
CA LYS A 805 -9.37 -33.17 81.25
C LYS A 805 -9.33 -34.61 81.76
N ALA A 806 -9.54 -34.83 83.06
CA ALA A 806 -9.59 -36.17 83.63
C ALA A 806 -10.72 -37.02 83.02
N LEU A 807 -11.91 -36.46 82.83
CA LEU A 807 -13.04 -37.17 82.20
C LEU A 807 -12.68 -37.70 80.81
N ALA A 808 -12.20 -36.83 79.92
CA ALA A 808 -11.95 -37.20 78.53
C ALA A 808 -10.66 -38.03 78.34
N LEU A 809 -9.64 -37.82 79.19
CA LEU A 809 -8.37 -38.57 79.13
C LEU A 809 -8.45 -39.94 79.83
N CYS A 810 -9.18 -40.05 80.94
CA CYS A 810 -9.27 -41.27 81.74
C CYS A 810 -10.47 -42.16 81.41
N SER A 811 -11.40 -41.71 80.57
CA SER A 811 -12.46 -42.56 80.00
C SER A 811 -11.83 -43.85 79.46
N PRO A 812 -12.00 -45.00 80.15
CA PRO A 812 -11.48 -46.25 79.65
C PRO A 812 -12.28 -46.58 78.40
N GLY A 813 -11.59 -46.72 77.26
CA GLY A 813 -12.21 -47.15 76.02
C GLY A 813 -13.14 -48.32 76.31
N PHE A 814 -14.42 -48.19 75.91
CA PHE A 814 -15.51 -49.12 76.19
C PHE A 814 -15.13 -50.59 75.93
N SER A 815 -14.52 -51.21 76.95
CA SER A 815 -14.32 -52.64 77.08
C SER A 815 -15.37 -53.15 78.06
N GLY A 816 -16.57 -53.37 77.53
CA GLY A 816 -17.67 -54.03 78.22
C GLY A 816 -18.27 -55.07 77.30
N ASP A 817 -17.60 -56.22 77.19
CA ASP A 817 -18.28 -57.47 76.87
C ASP A 817 -19.16 -57.82 78.08
N ALA A 818 -20.45 -57.53 77.97
CA ALA A 818 -21.59 -58.24 78.56
C ALA A 818 -22.80 -57.30 78.61
N ASP A 819 -23.91 -57.75 78.03
CA ASP A 819 -25.28 -57.24 78.18
C ASP A 819 -25.64 -55.88 77.56
N ARG A 820 -25.96 -55.94 76.26
CA ARG A 820 -27.16 -55.28 75.72
C ARG A 820 -27.66 -55.99 74.46
N ALA A 821 -28.31 -57.13 74.69
CA ALA A 821 -29.35 -57.63 73.81
C ALA A 821 -30.69 -56.98 74.22
N LYS A 822 -31.46 -56.51 73.22
CA LYS A 822 -32.84 -55.99 73.29
C LYS A 822 -33.02 -54.58 73.87
N VAL A 823 -33.19 -53.59 72.99
CA VAL A 823 -34.50 -52.95 72.70
C VAL A 823 -34.58 -52.75 71.20
#